data_AF-A0A2S8PY88-F1
#
_entry.id   AF-A0A2S8PY88-F1
#
_cell.length_a   1.000
_cell.length_b   1.000
_cell.length_c   1.000
_cell.angle_alpha   90.00
_cell.angle_beta   90.00
_cell.angle_gamma   90.00
#
_symmetry.space_group_name_H-M   'P 1'
#
loop_
_entity.id
_entity.type
_entity.pdbx_description
1 polymer ?
#
loop_
_entity_poly.entity_id
_entity_poly.type
_entity_poly.pdbx_seq_one_letter_code
_entity_poly.pdbx_strand_id
1 'polypeptide(L)'
;MSTITPERPEMTQPEQKANRLHEASILKRANPQLQNAVHLAITEPHADQQGYNSKFGGRASQYVAPGAVASMFSPAAYLTELYRQARDLHAENSIYHLDKRRPDLKSLTLSQQNMDDEVSTLSLSNKVLLEGIKAQAGLEGHTNVMKALSIFRSSGSLPYHDAYESVRKVIQLQAPIFEQFNTSPETTIAKLKYQTALLGINIFISPELFNILTEKVTDDEEEIKRLYKKNFDDIQPSLIATLEYLKSYYNLTDEEVNQCIDQQNIIRIHEEMNSEYGSQQPAQYYLLRLNKIILLSRATDMAPAILKDIAFSSTYQKISQPVEITLEYDPTIYDELSDIPDINTEILERIFRVKYYMQRYNINAETALILCNAPISHNYYRHSPDQFSRLFNTPPLNDRDFHIWDDEEIDLSPNNADSWQKEVLKRAFNVDDISLYQLLKMTHLDNNNGKIINNLTNISYLYLAKLLADIHQLTVNELSLLLVNIGEESTSLFEISDDNLAALIDKLYAVTSWLRTQKWSMYLLFMMTTNDYNQTLTPEIQNLLDAVYNGLQNFSSENEANLLSKISPYIAAALQLPSENTAYYILNWADQLKPGSGAMTATKFWEWLQASHNPEQSTAITEEQAVQYCQCLAQLALIYRSTGLSESTLRLFVTKPQHFGLTAGSASTHNALSLIKLTRFTDWVNSLGEKASSVLTEFEKGTLEAKQLADAMNLDENLLSQASTQAQVNFSNWASIDTILQWVHIAHQLSISPQDVSTLTQVLTTEPPPDYSQWENVAAVLTAGLDTPKTDILHTFLDESRSAALSAYYIANKDKDAEIKNRDDLYQYLLIDNQVSAAIKTTSIAEAIASIQLYINRALKNMEGNAVSPVVSRPFFTDWDKYNKRYSTWAGITKLVYYPENYIDPTIRIGRTKMMDMLLQSISQSQLNTDTVENAFMSYLTSFEQVANLEIISAYHDNTNSNQGLTYFIGHSKTEVNQYYWRSVDHNKFSDGKFPANAWSEWHKIDCPMNPYKSTIRPVIFQSRLYLIWLEQKKIAQQADNNQTVKDYHYELKLAHIRYDSTWNTPITLDVSDKVSDVLIPESLKKQWGKFKEILQQSEQNLAQLEQKPEQEKLEPAITELKEIIEDQRKSKIQMQQKIEELMTQPPRFYCANYQGEDKLLIIFYSKQDKTNEYERKINRDSSRRNRKINKKNMMQKAY
;
A
#
# COMPACT_ATOMS: atom_id res chain seq x y z
N MET A 1 33.27 16.93 12.23
CA MET A 1 33.82 18.21 12.71
C MET A 1 33.15 18.54 14.03
N SER A 2 33.97 18.83 15.04
CA SER A 2 33.60 18.91 16.45
C SER A 2 32.72 20.12 16.82
N THR A 3 31.93 19.89 17.85
CA THR A 3 31.10 20.79 18.64
C THR A 3 31.85 22.03 19.14
N ILE A 4 31.30 23.23 18.85
CA ILE A 4 31.50 24.44 19.66
C ILE A 4 30.13 25.05 19.90
N THR A 5 29.74 25.12 21.17
CA THR A 5 28.58 25.83 21.72
C THR A 5 28.72 27.34 21.45
N PRO A 6 27.68 28.05 20.97
CA PRO A 6 27.87 29.39 20.41
C PRO A 6 27.74 30.50 21.46
N GLU A 7 28.84 31.17 21.80
CA GLU A 7 28.80 32.46 22.51
C GLU A 7 28.71 33.69 21.57
N ARG A 8 28.90 33.55 20.25
CA ARG A 8 28.65 34.63 19.26
C ARG A 8 28.24 34.08 17.88
N PRO A 9 26.95 34.18 17.46
CA PRO A 9 26.48 33.66 16.17
C PRO A 9 27.14 34.33 14.95
N GLU A 10 27.49 35.62 15.05
CA GLU A 10 27.95 36.42 13.91
C GLU A 10 29.39 36.08 13.45
N MET A 11 30.24 35.53 14.31
CA MET A 11 31.63 35.17 13.96
C MET A 11 31.79 33.74 13.43
N THR A 12 30.83 32.83 13.67
CA THR A 12 30.98 31.39 13.38
C THR A 12 30.62 30.99 11.94
N GLN A 13 29.67 31.68 11.29
CA GLN A 13 29.30 31.37 9.90
C GLN A 13 30.40 31.67 8.86
N PRO A 14 31.13 32.80 8.93
CA PRO A 14 32.23 33.09 8.01
C PRO A 14 33.35 32.05 8.11
N GLU A 15 33.73 31.64 9.32
CA GLU A 15 34.75 30.62 9.55
C GLU A 15 34.35 29.25 8.98
N GLN A 16 33.09 28.82 9.18
CA GLN A 16 32.58 27.59 8.58
C GLN A 16 32.58 27.62 7.04
N LYS A 17 32.29 28.78 6.43
CA LYS A 17 32.38 28.95 4.98
C LYS A 17 33.83 28.89 4.51
N ALA A 18 34.76 29.56 5.21
CA ALA A 18 36.18 29.52 4.90
C ALA A 18 36.75 28.10 4.99
N ASN A 19 36.39 27.35 6.04
CA ASN A 19 36.81 25.94 6.21
C ASN A 19 36.30 25.05 5.07
N ARG A 20 35.02 25.18 4.68
CA ARG A 20 34.45 24.43 3.55
C ARG A 20 35.14 24.77 2.23
N LEU A 21 35.40 26.05 1.97
CA LEU A 21 36.11 26.48 0.76
C LEU A 21 37.55 25.98 0.74
N HIS A 22 38.24 26.00 1.89
CA HIS A 22 39.60 25.49 2.00
C HIS A 22 39.66 23.97 1.79
N GLU A 23 38.79 23.21 2.44
CA GLU A 23 38.66 21.76 2.23
C GLU A 23 38.34 21.42 0.76
N ALA A 24 37.34 22.09 0.17
CA ALA A 24 36.97 21.88 -1.23
C ALA A 24 38.13 22.25 -2.18
N SER A 25 38.92 23.27 -1.86
CA SER A 25 40.10 23.63 -2.67
C SER A 25 41.15 22.52 -2.69
N ILE A 26 41.44 21.92 -1.53
CA ILE A 26 42.39 20.81 -1.41
C ILE A 26 41.87 19.59 -2.18
N LEU A 27 40.63 19.18 -1.92
CA LEU A 27 40.01 18.00 -2.53
C LEU A 27 39.67 18.19 -4.01
N LYS A 28 39.52 19.41 -4.53
CA LYS A 28 39.37 19.60 -5.97
C LYS A 28 40.70 19.43 -6.69
N ARG A 29 41.79 19.98 -6.13
CA ARG A 29 43.13 19.92 -6.76
C ARG A 29 43.76 18.54 -6.70
N ALA A 30 43.47 17.75 -5.66
CA ALA A 30 43.93 16.37 -5.53
C ALA A 30 43.14 15.36 -6.38
N ASN A 31 42.18 15.81 -7.21
CA ASN A 31 41.38 14.93 -8.04
C ASN A 31 42.26 14.19 -9.08
N PRO A 32 42.29 12.84 -9.08
CA PRO A 32 43.10 12.04 -10.01
C PRO A 32 42.81 12.31 -11.49
N GLN A 33 41.59 12.73 -11.82
CA GLN A 33 41.23 13.07 -13.21
C GLN A 33 41.97 14.32 -13.70
N LEU A 34 42.26 15.28 -12.81
CA LEU A 34 42.99 16.50 -13.14
C LEU A 34 44.51 16.26 -13.23
N GLN A 35 45.04 15.34 -12.42
CA GLN A 35 46.46 14.96 -12.46
C GLN A 35 46.87 14.39 -13.84
N ASN A 36 45.96 13.66 -14.49
CA ASN A 36 46.19 13.07 -15.81
C ASN A 36 46.01 14.09 -16.96
N ALA A 37 45.48 15.28 -16.69
CA ALA A 37 45.19 16.31 -17.69
C ALA A 37 46.36 17.31 -17.82
N VAL A 38 47.44 16.88 -18.47
CA VAL A 38 48.73 17.60 -18.59
C VAL A 38 48.59 19.05 -19.08
N HIS A 39 47.59 19.35 -19.91
CA HIS A 39 47.37 20.68 -20.49
C HIS A 39 46.69 21.69 -19.56
N LEU A 40 46.13 21.28 -18.42
CA LEU A 40 45.36 22.17 -17.54
C LEU A 40 46.23 22.99 -16.56
N ALA A 41 47.52 22.66 -16.42
CA ALA A 41 48.49 23.39 -15.58
C ALA A 41 48.01 23.68 -14.13
N ILE A 42 47.19 22.78 -13.55
CA ILE A 42 46.70 22.91 -12.18
C ILE A 42 47.78 22.40 -11.23
N THR A 43 48.44 23.30 -10.50
CA THR A 43 49.45 22.94 -9.51
C THR A 43 48.81 22.40 -8.22
N GLU A 44 49.20 21.19 -7.83
CA GLU A 44 48.86 20.65 -6.52
C GLU A 44 49.58 21.43 -5.41
N PRO A 45 48.85 21.98 -4.42
CA PRO A 45 49.46 22.60 -3.25
C PRO A 45 49.97 21.50 -2.33
N HIS A 46 51.15 20.97 -2.66
CA HIS A 46 51.76 19.80 -2.00
C HIS A 46 51.81 19.94 -0.47
N ALA A 47 52.07 21.15 0.06
CA ALA A 47 52.10 21.39 1.51
C ALA A 47 50.71 21.28 2.18
N ASP A 48 49.67 21.86 1.58
CA ASP A 48 48.30 21.83 2.13
C ASP A 48 47.71 20.41 2.05
N GLN A 49 47.94 19.72 0.93
CA GLN A 49 47.49 18.33 0.76
C GLN A 49 48.21 17.38 1.73
N GLN A 50 49.52 17.53 1.93
CA GLN A 50 50.27 16.73 2.92
C GLN A 50 49.74 16.97 4.33
N GLY A 51 49.55 18.23 4.72
CA GLY A 51 49.00 18.58 6.03
C GLY A 51 47.57 18.09 6.24
N TYR A 52 46.75 18.09 5.19
CA TYR A 52 45.40 17.52 5.23
C TYR A 52 45.44 15.99 5.37
N ASN A 53 46.24 15.32 4.55
CA ASN A 53 46.39 13.86 4.60
C ASN A 53 46.96 13.37 5.94
N SER A 54 47.89 14.09 6.54
CA SER A 54 48.43 13.73 7.86
C SER A 54 47.38 13.83 8.97
N LYS A 55 46.44 14.78 8.86
CA LYS A 55 45.38 15.00 9.86
C LYS A 55 44.16 14.10 9.65
N PHE A 56 43.88 13.70 8.40
CA PHE A 56 42.66 12.98 8.01
C PHE A 56 42.93 11.62 7.36
N GLY A 57 44.05 10.96 7.72
CA GLY A 57 44.32 9.57 7.35
C GLY A 57 44.43 9.31 5.84
N GLY A 58 44.94 10.26 5.07
CA GLY A 58 45.09 10.11 3.62
C GLY A 58 43.82 10.34 2.79
N ARG A 59 42.78 10.97 3.35
CA ARG A 59 41.49 11.23 2.67
C ARG A 59 41.63 11.89 1.29
N ALA A 60 42.55 12.83 1.10
CA ALA A 60 42.74 13.50 -0.20
C ALA A 60 43.43 12.60 -1.25
N SER A 61 43.82 11.37 -0.88
CA SER A 61 44.39 10.38 -1.79
C SER A 61 43.44 9.19 -2.05
N GLN A 62 42.26 9.17 -1.43
CA GLN A 62 41.32 8.04 -1.45
C GLN A 62 39.99 8.44 -2.10
N TYR A 63 40.01 8.64 -3.42
CA TYR A 63 38.78 8.89 -4.18
C TYR A 63 38.02 7.60 -4.42
N VAL A 64 36.70 7.71 -4.43
CA VAL A 64 35.78 6.60 -4.69
C VAL A 64 34.94 6.90 -5.93
N ALA A 65 34.51 5.85 -6.61
CA ALA A 65 33.62 5.97 -7.76
C ALA A 65 32.23 6.51 -7.34
N PRO A 66 31.49 7.15 -8.27
CA PRO A 66 30.07 7.43 -8.06
C PRO A 66 29.31 6.13 -7.75
N GLY A 67 28.34 6.19 -6.83
CA GLY A 67 27.58 5.00 -6.37
C GLY A 67 28.18 4.27 -5.18
N ALA A 68 29.45 4.50 -4.84
CA ALA A 68 30.03 3.94 -3.63
C ALA A 68 29.43 4.55 -2.35
N VAL A 69 29.10 3.72 -1.37
CA VAL A 69 28.57 4.13 -0.06
C VAL A 69 29.48 5.13 0.66
N ALA A 70 30.80 4.98 0.48
CA ALA A 70 31.83 5.83 1.06
C ALA A 70 31.92 7.23 0.42
N SER A 71 31.21 7.49 -0.68
CA SER A 71 31.20 8.79 -1.32
C SER A 71 30.54 9.83 -0.41
N MET A 72 31.15 11.02 -0.28
CA MET A 72 30.54 12.13 0.46
C MET A 72 29.25 12.67 -0.16
N PHE A 73 28.91 12.22 -1.37
CA PHE A 73 27.66 12.55 -2.06
C PHE A 73 26.69 11.37 -2.10
N SER A 74 26.98 10.25 -1.42
CA SER A 74 26.13 9.06 -1.43
C SER A 74 24.82 9.28 -0.66
N PRO A 75 23.79 8.45 -0.89
CA PRO A 75 22.62 8.39 -0.03
C PRO A 75 22.98 8.12 1.44
N ALA A 76 24.02 7.35 1.72
CA ALA A 76 24.50 7.09 3.08
C ALA A 76 25.05 8.36 3.76
N ALA A 77 25.81 9.19 3.02
CA ALA A 77 26.29 10.48 3.52
C ALA A 77 25.12 11.44 3.81
N TYR A 78 24.11 11.44 2.93
CA TYR A 78 22.87 12.18 3.14
C TYR A 78 22.09 11.70 4.36
N LEU A 79 21.92 10.38 4.52
CA LEU A 79 21.29 9.76 5.69
C LEU A 79 22.02 10.14 6.99
N THR A 80 23.34 10.14 6.96
CA THR A 80 24.19 10.53 8.10
C THR A 80 23.93 11.99 8.50
N GLU A 81 23.84 12.90 7.52
CA GLU A 81 23.51 14.30 7.78
C GLU A 81 22.08 14.47 8.30
N LEU A 82 21.11 13.79 7.68
CA LEU A 82 19.72 13.79 8.11
C LEU A 82 19.58 13.35 9.56
N TYR A 83 20.11 12.18 9.91
CA TYR A 83 20.05 11.63 11.27
C TYR A 83 20.72 12.55 12.29
N ARG A 84 21.92 13.05 11.96
CA ARG A 84 22.67 13.98 12.83
C ARG A 84 21.89 15.25 13.14
N GLN A 85 21.18 15.81 12.18
CA GLN A 85 20.41 17.04 12.38
C GLN A 85 19.07 16.76 13.05
N ALA A 86 18.40 15.66 12.67
CA ALA A 86 17.06 15.33 13.10
C ALA A 86 16.97 14.83 14.53
N ARG A 87 17.99 14.11 15.04
CA ARG A 87 17.94 13.51 16.38
C ARG A 87 17.61 14.52 17.49
N ASP A 88 18.11 15.75 17.36
CA ASP A 88 17.91 16.80 18.37
C ASP A 88 16.55 17.52 18.24
N LEU A 89 15.67 17.13 17.30
CA LEU A 89 14.37 17.81 17.09
C LEU A 89 13.41 17.64 18.27
N HIS A 90 13.55 16.56 19.04
CA HIS A 90 12.82 16.33 20.29
C HIS A 90 13.82 15.98 21.40
N ALA A 91 13.44 16.22 22.66
CA ALA A 91 14.26 15.82 23.81
C ALA A 91 14.32 14.29 23.97
N GLU A 92 15.41 13.75 24.52
CA GLU A 92 15.64 12.30 24.66
C GLU A 92 14.54 11.55 25.45
N ASN A 93 13.86 12.24 26.37
CA ASN A 93 12.76 11.67 27.15
C ASN A 93 11.42 11.60 26.39
N SER A 94 11.28 12.34 25.29
CA SER A 94 10.05 12.38 24.50
C SER A 94 9.79 11.03 23.83
N ILE A 95 8.52 10.60 23.82
CA ILE A 95 8.06 9.45 23.00
C ILE A 95 8.34 9.64 21.51
N TYR A 96 8.50 10.91 21.09
CA TYR A 96 8.76 11.31 19.73
C TYR A 96 10.27 11.45 19.41
N HIS A 97 11.17 11.16 20.36
CA HIS A 97 12.60 11.09 20.08
C HIS A 97 12.91 9.95 19.11
N LEU A 98 13.72 10.23 18.07
CA LEU A 98 13.98 9.29 16.98
C LEU A 98 14.52 7.94 17.48
N ASP A 99 15.46 7.95 18.43
CA ASP A 99 16.07 6.71 18.95
C ASP A 99 15.18 5.92 19.91
N LYS A 100 14.08 6.53 20.41
CA LYS A 100 13.11 5.84 21.28
C LYS A 100 12.09 5.07 20.44
N ARG A 101 11.57 5.71 19.38
CA ARG A 101 10.61 5.10 18.44
C ARG A 101 11.26 4.16 17.40
N ARG A 102 12.51 4.44 17.00
CA ARG A 102 13.25 3.72 15.94
C ARG A 102 14.71 3.45 16.34
N PRO A 103 14.94 2.62 17.37
CA PRO A 103 16.28 2.27 17.86
C PRO A 103 17.12 1.48 16.85
N ASP A 104 16.53 0.99 15.76
CA ASP A 104 17.19 0.34 14.63
C ASP A 104 17.99 1.32 13.75
N LEU A 105 17.57 2.60 13.67
CA LEU A 105 18.26 3.59 12.83
C LEU A 105 19.67 3.89 13.33
N LYS A 106 19.89 3.94 14.65
CA LYS A 106 21.22 4.17 15.24
C LYS A 106 22.19 3.00 15.05
N SER A 107 21.68 1.77 14.89
CA SER A 107 22.48 0.55 14.73
C SER A 107 22.59 0.11 13.26
N LEU A 108 21.93 0.82 12.34
CA LEU A 108 22.01 0.56 10.91
C LEU A 108 23.46 0.74 10.42
N THR A 109 24.05 -0.35 9.92
CA THR A 109 25.41 -0.32 9.37
C THR A 109 25.40 0.31 7.98
N LEU A 110 26.23 1.33 7.75
CA LEU A 110 26.38 1.98 6.45
C LEU A 110 27.30 1.15 5.53
N SER A 111 26.75 0.09 4.95
CA SER A 111 27.45 -0.81 4.01
C SER A 111 26.94 -0.60 2.58
N GLN A 112 27.73 -1.03 1.58
CA GLN A 112 27.29 -1.05 0.18
C GLN A 112 26.05 -1.95 0.00
N GLN A 113 26.03 -3.08 0.71
CA GLN A 113 24.91 -4.00 0.71
C GLN A 113 23.59 -3.31 1.14
N ASN A 114 23.59 -2.55 2.24
CA ASN A 114 22.39 -1.83 2.69
C ASN A 114 22.00 -0.66 1.77
N MET A 115 22.91 -0.21 0.90
CA MET A 115 22.66 0.83 -0.10
C MET A 115 22.02 0.25 -1.37
N ASP A 116 22.45 -0.94 -1.79
CA ASP A 116 22.15 -1.50 -3.11
C ASP A 116 21.15 -2.67 -3.09
N ASP A 117 21.16 -3.52 -2.05
CA ASP A 117 20.28 -4.69 -1.99
C ASP A 117 18.83 -4.27 -1.79
N GLU A 118 17.97 -4.73 -2.70
CA GLU A 118 16.52 -4.53 -2.61
C GLU A 118 15.89 -5.55 -1.66
N VAL A 119 15.12 -5.04 -0.71
CA VAL A 119 14.35 -5.82 0.28
C VAL A 119 12.90 -5.35 0.27
N SER A 120 11.98 -6.20 0.74
CA SER A 120 10.58 -5.80 0.87
C SER A 120 10.43 -4.72 1.94
N THR A 121 9.76 -3.61 1.62
CA THR A 121 9.44 -2.56 2.62
C THR A 121 8.63 -3.14 3.78
N LEU A 122 7.70 -4.05 3.48
CA LEU A 122 6.88 -4.70 4.49
C LEU A 122 7.71 -5.59 5.43
N SER A 123 8.70 -6.31 4.89
CA SER A 123 9.61 -7.13 5.71
C SER A 123 10.42 -6.28 6.69
N LEU A 124 10.85 -5.07 6.29
CA LEU A 124 11.50 -4.12 7.18
C LEU A 124 10.53 -3.61 8.26
N SER A 125 9.29 -3.31 7.89
CA SER A 125 8.23 -2.92 8.81
C SER A 125 7.95 -3.99 9.87
N ASN A 126 7.82 -5.25 9.44
CA ASN A 126 7.66 -6.41 10.32
C ASN A 126 8.85 -6.57 11.27
N LYS A 127 10.08 -6.37 10.79
CA LYS A 127 11.28 -6.41 11.63
C LYS A 127 11.28 -5.32 12.71
N VAL A 128 10.87 -4.10 12.36
CA VAL A 128 10.74 -2.99 13.31
C VAL A 128 9.69 -3.32 14.38
N LEU A 129 8.52 -3.82 13.97
CA LEU A 129 7.46 -4.23 14.89
C LEU A 129 7.89 -5.38 15.80
N LEU A 130 8.56 -6.41 15.26
CA LEU A 130 9.05 -7.55 16.03
C LEU A 130 10.05 -7.14 17.10
N GLU A 131 11.06 -6.32 16.75
CA GLU A 131 12.02 -5.82 17.75
C GLU A 131 11.37 -4.87 18.76
N GLY A 132 10.40 -4.05 18.33
CA GLY A 132 9.64 -3.17 19.22
C GLY A 132 8.83 -3.96 20.26
N ILE A 133 8.06 -4.95 19.82
CA ILE A 133 7.25 -5.82 20.69
C ILE A 133 8.14 -6.63 21.62
N LYS A 134 9.21 -7.23 21.09
CA LYS A 134 10.19 -8.00 21.88
C LYS A 134 10.79 -7.16 23.00
N ALA A 135 11.20 -5.92 22.72
CA ALA A 135 11.75 -5.01 23.72
C ALA A 135 10.70 -4.58 24.75
N GLN A 136 9.47 -4.31 24.30
CA GLN A 136 8.39 -3.85 25.17
C GLN A 136 7.86 -4.94 26.11
N ALA A 137 7.68 -6.16 25.60
CA ALA A 137 7.16 -7.30 26.36
C ALA A 137 8.26 -8.07 27.13
N GLY A 138 9.54 -7.71 26.94
CA GLY A 138 10.67 -8.39 27.60
C GLY A 138 10.85 -9.84 27.16
N LEU A 139 10.55 -10.15 25.89
CA LEU A 139 10.57 -11.52 25.36
C LEU A 139 11.94 -11.88 24.77
N GLU A 140 12.33 -13.14 24.89
CA GLU A 140 13.57 -13.67 24.30
C GLU A 140 13.33 -14.18 22.87
N GLY A 141 13.67 -13.37 21.86
CA GLY A 141 13.62 -13.79 20.45
C GLY A 141 12.25 -13.66 19.77
N HIS A 142 12.22 -13.76 18.44
CA HIS A 142 11.01 -13.53 17.64
C HIS A 142 9.97 -14.65 17.76
N THR A 143 10.39 -15.90 17.96
CA THR A 143 9.46 -17.04 18.14
C THR A 143 8.56 -16.83 19.37
N ASN A 144 9.10 -16.29 20.46
CA ASN A 144 8.31 -15.99 21.66
C ASN A 144 7.31 -14.84 21.43
N VAL A 145 7.62 -13.89 20.53
CA VAL A 145 6.66 -12.87 20.09
C VAL A 145 5.49 -13.54 19.35
N MET A 146 5.78 -14.42 18.39
CA MET A 146 4.72 -15.12 17.64
C MET A 146 3.89 -16.04 18.54
N LYS A 147 4.49 -16.67 19.55
CA LYS A 147 3.76 -17.44 20.58
C LYS A 147 2.86 -16.56 21.45
N ALA A 148 3.28 -15.33 21.77
CA ALA A 148 2.43 -14.38 22.49
C ALA A 148 1.22 -13.96 21.63
N LEU A 149 1.44 -13.68 20.34
CA LEU A 149 0.37 -13.35 19.38
C LEU A 149 -0.63 -14.50 19.18
N SER A 150 -0.19 -15.76 19.28
CA SER A 150 -1.05 -16.91 19.07
C SER A 150 -2.07 -17.14 20.18
N ILE A 151 -1.85 -16.56 21.37
CA ILE A 151 -2.76 -16.68 22.52
C ILE A 151 -3.41 -15.34 22.93
N PHE A 152 -3.05 -14.24 22.27
CA PHE A 152 -3.53 -12.90 22.62
C PHE A 152 -4.95 -12.68 22.08
N ARG A 153 -5.90 -12.36 22.97
CA ARG A 153 -7.33 -12.18 22.62
C ARG A 153 -7.79 -10.72 22.57
N SER A 154 -7.09 -9.83 23.29
CA SER A 154 -7.54 -8.46 23.58
C SER A 154 -7.33 -7.47 22.42
N SER A 155 -7.52 -7.92 21.17
CA SER A 155 -7.52 -7.11 19.97
C SER A 155 -8.44 -7.75 18.92
N GLY A 156 -9.25 -6.95 18.21
CA GLY A 156 -10.27 -7.44 17.27
C GLY A 156 -9.76 -8.12 15.99
N SER A 157 -8.45 -8.34 15.87
CA SER A 157 -7.82 -9.06 14.74
C SER A 157 -6.85 -10.17 15.19
N LEU A 158 -6.80 -10.44 16.49
CA LEU A 158 -6.03 -11.51 17.11
C LEU A 158 -7.02 -12.52 17.73
N PRO A 159 -6.64 -13.81 17.94
CA PRO A 159 -5.29 -14.38 17.95
C PRO A 159 -4.71 -14.71 16.56
N TYR A 160 -3.39 -14.54 16.41
CA TYR A 160 -2.65 -14.87 15.18
C TYR A 160 -1.59 -15.95 15.43
N HIS A 161 -1.75 -17.12 14.80
CA HIS A 161 -0.84 -18.25 14.97
C HIS A 161 0.00 -18.47 13.69
N ASP A 162 1.18 -17.86 13.64
CA ASP A 162 2.06 -17.84 12.45
C ASP A 162 2.31 -19.24 11.84
N ALA A 163 2.67 -20.24 12.66
CA ALA A 163 2.92 -21.59 12.18
C ALA A 163 1.65 -22.28 11.62
N TYR A 164 0.48 -22.04 12.20
CA TYR A 164 -0.80 -22.57 11.69
C TYR A 164 -1.12 -21.96 10.32
N GLU A 165 -0.95 -20.64 10.17
CA GLU A 165 -1.16 -19.96 8.88
C GLU A 165 -0.19 -20.46 7.81
N SER A 166 1.06 -20.76 8.19
CA SER A 166 2.02 -21.39 7.29
C SER A 166 1.55 -22.79 6.85
N VAL A 167 1.17 -23.67 7.79
CA VAL A 167 0.67 -25.03 7.49
C VAL A 167 -0.54 -24.98 6.56
N ARG A 168 -1.53 -24.16 6.91
CA ARG A 168 -2.75 -23.96 6.15
C ARG A 168 -2.44 -23.47 4.73
N LYS A 169 -1.63 -22.41 4.60
CA LYS A 169 -1.31 -21.83 3.30
C LYS A 169 -0.51 -22.80 2.43
N VAL A 170 0.42 -23.58 3.00
CA VAL A 170 1.14 -24.62 2.26
C VAL A 170 0.17 -25.67 1.72
N ILE A 171 -0.78 -26.15 2.54
CA ILE A 171 -1.80 -27.11 2.09
C ILE A 171 -2.63 -26.52 0.94
N GLN A 172 -3.04 -25.26 1.02
CA GLN A 172 -3.76 -24.58 -0.07
C GLN A 172 -2.92 -24.45 -1.35
N LEU A 173 -1.61 -24.21 -1.25
CA LEU A 173 -0.70 -24.09 -2.40
C LEU A 173 -0.35 -25.45 -3.02
N GLN A 174 -0.33 -26.52 -2.24
CA GLN A 174 -0.19 -27.88 -2.76
C GLN A 174 -1.50 -28.38 -3.37
N ALA A 175 -2.65 -27.80 -2.97
CA ALA A 175 -3.98 -28.13 -3.48
C ALA A 175 -4.27 -29.65 -3.53
N PRO A 176 -4.08 -30.39 -2.41
CA PRO A 176 -4.38 -31.81 -2.39
C PRO A 176 -5.86 -32.02 -2.72
N ILE A 177 -6.16 -33.07 -3.47
CA ILE A 177 -7.54 -33.37 -3.91
C ILE A 177 -8.34 -33.78 -2.67
N PHE A 178 -9.25 -32.90 -2.23
CA PHE A 178 -10.14 -33.12 -1.08
C PHE A 178 -11.30 -34.03 -1.46
N GLU A 179 -11.06 -35.35 -1.51
CA GLU A 179 -12.08 -36.28 -2.02
C GLU A 179 -13.20 -36.61 -1.02
N GLN A 180 -13.05 -36.34 0.28
CA GLN A 180 -13.99 -36.84 1.30
C GLN A 180 -14.17 -35.87 2.48
N PHE A 181 -15.42 -35.65 2.90
CA PHE A 181 -15.80 -34.81 4.04
C PHE A 181 -16.73 -35.61 4.98
N ASN A 182 -16.19 -36.70 5.54
CA ASN A 182 -16.85 -37.41 6.62
C ASN A 182 -16.36 -36.85 7.96
N THR A 183 -17.29 -36.37 8.80
CA THR A 183 -17.05 -35.80 10.15
C THR A 183 -16.70 -36.87 11.19
N SER A 184 -17.09 -38.13 10.95
CA SER A 184 -16.78 -39.28 11.82
C SER A 184 -15.97 -40.36 11.10
N PRO A 185 -14.73 -40.08 10.64
CA PRO A 185 -13.92 -41.05 9.90
C PRO A 185 -13.28 -42.10 10.82
N GLU A 186 -13.51 -43.38 10.52
CA GLU A 186 -13.02 -44.51 11.32
C GLU A 186 -11.50 -44.77 11.18
N THR A 187 -10.90 -44.39 10.04
CA THR A 187 -9.50 -44.65 9.73
C THR A 187 -8.62 -43.41 9.85
N THR A 188 -7.34 -43.58 10.20
CA THR A 188 -6.36 -42.48 10.29
C THR A 188 -6.26 -41.68 8.99
N ILE A 189 -6.31 -42.38 7.84
CA ILE A 189 -6.26 -41.74 6.52
C ILE A 189 -7.50 -40.90 6.24
N ALA A 190 -8.69 -41.35 6.68
CA ALA A 190 -9.92 -40.59 6.51
C ALA A 190 -9.97 -39.38 7.47
N LYS A 191 -9.45 -39.50 8.69
CA LYS A 191 -9.23 -38.36 9.61
C LYS A 191 -8.32 -37.30 8.99
N LEU A 192 -7.22 -37.73 8.40
CA LEU A 192 -6.30 -36.82 7.70
C LEU A 192 -6.96 -36.15 6.49
N LYS A 193 -7.69 -36.90 5.65
CA LYS A 193 -8.43 -36.34 4.50
C LYS A 193 -9.44 -35.27 4.94
N TYR A 194 -10.17 -35.54 6.02
CA TYR A 194 -11.08 -34.56 6.61
C TYR A 194 -10.34 -33.31 7.11
N GLN A 195 -9.31 -33.47 7.94
CA GLN A 195 -8.56 -32.34 8.51
C GLN A 195 -7.81 -31.52 7.46
N THR A 196 -7.23 -32.18 6.45
CA THR A 196 -6.60 -31.48 5.31
C THR A 196 -7.64 -30.74 4.47
N ALA A 197 -8.84 -31.30 4.28
CA ALA A 197 -9.94 -30.60 3.64
C ALA A 197 -10.35 -29.34 4.43
N LEU A 198 -10.42 -29.40 5.76
CA LEU A 198 -10.69 -28.24 6.59
C LEU A 198 -9.65 -27.12 6.38
N LEU A 199 -8.36 -27.46 6.37
CA LEU A 199 -7.28 -26.49 6.15
C LEU A 199 -7.20 -25.99 4.69
N GLY A 200 -7.65 -26.81 3.76
CA GLY A 200 -7.74 -26.49 2.34
C GLY A 200 -8.83 -25.49 2.00
N ILE A 201 -9.88 -25.42 2.81
CA ILE A 201 -10.94 -24.43 2.68
C ILE A 201 -10.40 -23.06 3.09
N ASN A 202 -10.92 -22.00 2.47
CA ASN A 202 -10.54 -20.63 2.83
C ASN A 202 -11.18 -20.16 4.16
N ILE A 203 -10.88 -20.86 5.27
CA ILE A 203 -11.32 -20.51 6.63
C ILE A 203 -10.10 -20.38 7.56
N PHE A 204 -10.09 -19.34 8.40
CA PHE A 204 -8.97 -18.94 9.25
C PHE A 204 -9.30 -19.11 10.73
N ILE A 205 -9.32 -20.35 11.22
CA ILE A 205 -9.63 -20.64 12.62
C ILE A 205 -8.38 -21.22 13.30
N SER A 206 -7.58 -20.34 13.90
CA SER A 206 -6.44 -20.73 14.72
C SER A 206 -6.88 -21.50 15.97
N PRO A 207 -6.00 -22.30 16.60
CA PRO A 207 -6.37 -23.07 17.80
C PRO A 207 -6.96 -22.21 18.92
N GLU A 208 -6.43 -21.01 19.15
CA GLU A 208 -6.98 -20.12 20.17
C GLU A 208 -8.28 -19.46 19.74
N LEU A 209 -8.46 -19.16 18.44
CA LEU A 209 -9.75 -18.68 17.94
C LEU A 209 -10.83 -19.76 18.07
N PHE A 210 -10.51 -21.03 17.84
CA PHE A 210 -11.42 -22.14 18.11
C PHE A 210 -11.87 -22.16 19.59
N ASN A 211 -10.94 -21.93 20.53
CA ASN A 211 -11.26 -21.83 21.96
C ASN A 211 -12.19 -20.63 22.27
N ILE A 212 -11.98 -19.47 21.63
CA ILE A 212 -12.85 -18.29 21.79
C ILE A 212 -14.25 -18.61 21.27
N LEU A 213 -14.36 -19.29 20.13
CA LEU A 213 -15.65 -19.57 19.52
C LEU A 213 -16.45 -20.60 20.32
N THR A 214 -15.80 -21.60 20.92
CA THR A 214 -16.47 -22.73 21.61
C THR A 214 -16.72 -22.54 23.12
N GLU A 215 -16.13 -21.54 23.77
CA GLU A 215 -16.35 -21.30 25.21
C GLU A 215 -17.81 -20.89 25.51
N LYS A 216 -18.52 -21.57 26.40
CA LYS A 216 -19.95 -21.29 26.65
C LYS A 216 -20.14 -19.94 27.34
N VAL A 217 -21.10 -19.10 26.89
CA VAL A 217 -21.41 -17.81 27.51
C VAL A 217 -22.72 -17.94 28.29
N THR A 218 -22.62 -18.17 29.60
CA THR A 218 -23.77 -18.32 30.50
C THR A 218 -24.23 -16.97 31.07
N ASP A 219 -25.39 -16.96 31.72
CA ASP A 219 -25.93 -15.86 32.52
C ASP A 219 -25.29 -15.76 33.93
N ASP A 220 -24.38 -16.67 34.28
CA ASP A 220 -23.59 -16.61 35.51
C ASP A 220 -22.66 -15.39 35.54
N GLU A 221 -22.84 -14.55 36.57
CA GLU A 221 -22.16 -13.27 36.73
C GLU A 221 -20.63 -13.40 36.80
N GLU A 222 -20.11 -14.38 37.55
CA GLU A 222 -18.68 -14.55 37.74
C GLU A 222 -18.01 -15.10 36.47
N GLU A 223 -18.71 -15.98 35.75
CA GLU A 223 -18.27 -16.49 34.46
C GLU A 223 -18.24 -15.40 33.38
N ILE A 224 -19.27 -14.53 33.28
CA ILE A 224 -19.28 -13.40 32.34
C ILE A 224 -18.10 -12.48 32.61
N LYS A 225 -17.86 -12.09 33.87
CA LYS A 225 -16.71 -11.23 34.23
C LYS A 225 -15.38 -11.89 33.85
N ARG A 226 -15.23 -13.18 34.13
CA ARG A 226 -14.02 -13.95 33.81
C ARG A 226 -13.76 -14.01 32.30
N LEU A 227 -14.78 -14.34 31.51
CA LEU A 227 -14.69 -14.44 30.05
C LEU A 227 -14.47 -13.05 29.42
N TYR A 228 -15.15 -12.03 29.92
CA TYR A 228 -14.98 -10.66 29.46
C TYR A 228 -13.54 -10.18 29.71
N LYS A 229 -13.02 -10.37 30.92
CA LYS A 229 -11.63 -10.04 31.27
C LYS A 229 -10.63 -10.83 30.41
N LYS A 230 -10.93 -12.08 30.06
CA LYS A 230 -10.08 -12.91 29.20
C LYS A 230 -10.04 -12.43 27.74
N ASN A 231 -11.15 -11.96 27.19
CA ASN A 231 -11.28 -11.56 25.78
C ASN A 231 -11.02 -10.07 25.52
N PHE A 232 -11.31 -9.18 26.48
CA PHE A 232 -11.23 -7.73 26.33
C PHE A 232 -10.28 -7.06 27.33
N ASP A 233 -9.63 -7.83 28.21
CA ASP A 233 -8.74 -7.32 29.26
C ASP A 233 -9.41 -6.24 30.15
N ASP A 234 -8.78 -5.09 30.38
CA ASP A 234 -9.28 -3.99 31.22
C ASP A 234 -10.19 -2.99 30.49
N ILE A 235 -10.59 -3.27 29.24
CA ILE A 235 -11.42 -2.36 28.46
C ILE A 235 -12.82 -2.25 29.10
N GLN A 236 -13.21 -1.04 29.48
CA GLN A 236 -14.50 -0.79 30.11
C GLN A 236 -15.67 -1.09 29.16
N PRO A 237 -16.72 -1.82 29.61
CA PRO A 237 -17.89 -2.13 28.78
C PRO A 237 -18.56 -0.89 28.16
N SER A 238 -18.61 0.22 28.90
CA SER A 238 -19.18 1.49 28.44
C SER A 238 -18.41 2.13 27.27
N LEU A 239 -17.10 1.87 27.15
CA LEU A 239 -16.28 2.39 26.05
C LEU A 239 -16.50 1.56 24.79
N ILE A 240 -16.41 0.23 24.93
CA ILE A 240 -16.54 -0.70 23.81
C ILE A 240 -17.97 -0.81 23.29
N ALA A 241 -18.99 -0.55 24.11
CA ALA A 241 -20.38 -0.55 23.67
C ALA A 241 -20.72 0.58 22.68
N THR A 242 -19.77 1.45 22.32
CA THR A 242 -20.00 2.52 21.31
C THR A 242 -19.68 2.05 19.89
N LEU A 243 -20.51 2.44 18.91
CA LEU A 243 -20.33 2.06 17.50
C LEU A 243 -18.96 2.49 16.95
N GLU A 244 -18.49 3.69 17.29
CA GLU A 244 -17.20 4.22 16.85
C GLU A 244 -16.03 3.38 17.39
N TYR A 245 -16.11 2.94 18.65
CA TYR A 245 -15.07 2.10 19.24
C TYR A 245 -15.10 0.69 18.65
N LEU A 246 -16.27 0.06 18.46
CA LEU A 246 -16.38 -1.26 17.81
C LEU A 246 -15.82 -1.23 16.39
N LYS A 247 -16.16 -0.20 15.62
CA LYS A 247 -15.64 0.03 14.27
C LYS A 247 -14.10 0.07 14.29
N SER A 248 -13.52 0.87 15.19
CA SER A 248 -12.06 0.98 15.31
C SER A 248 -11.39 -0.27 15.87
N TYR A 249 -12.02 -0.98 16.81
CA TYR A 249 -11.44 -2.13 17.52
C TYR A 249 -11.33 -3.36 16.60
N TYR A 250 -12.37 -3.63 15.80
CA TYR A 250 -12.38 -4.72 14.83
C TYR A 250 -11.91 -4.28 13.43
N ASN A 251 -11.66 -2.99 13.22
CA ASN A 251 -11.32 -2.42 11.90
C ASN A 251 -12.38 -2.75 10.84
N LEU A 252 -13.64 -2.45 11.16
CA LEU A 252 -14.81 -2.68 10.30
C LEU A 252 -15.09 -1.47 9.40
N THR A 253 -15.61 -1.74 8.21
CA THR A 253 -16.23 -0.75 7.33
C THR A 253 -17.62 -0.35 7.83
N ASP A 254 -18.15 0.78 7.34
CA ASP A 254 -19.52 1.21 7.70
C ASP A 254 -20.59 0.20 7.24
N GLU A 255 -20.34 -0.52 6.15
CA GLU A 255 -21.23 -1.58 5.67
C GLU A 255 -21.20 -2.80 6.62
N GLU A 256 -20.01 -3.25 7.01
CA GLU A 256 -19.85 -4.36 7.95
C GLU A 256 -20.43 -4.05 9.33
N VAL A 257 -20.32 -2.79 9.81
CA VAL A 257 -20.95 -2.36 11.06
C VAL A 257 -22.47 -2.57 10.99
N ASN A 258 -23.12 -2.17 9.89
CA ASN A 258 -24.56 -2.31 9.72
C ASN A 258 -25.00 -3.78 9.53
N GLN A 259 -24.12 -4.64 9.02
CA GLN A 259 -24.40 -6.07 8.84
C GLN A 259 -24.15 -6.90 10.11
N CYS A 260 -23.12 -6.54 10.89
CA CYS A 260 -22.68 -7.32 12.06
C CYS A 260 -23.36 -6.90 13.36
N ILE A 261 -23.66 -5.60 13.52
CA ILE A 261 -24.05 -5.03 14.82
C ILE A 261 -25.53 -4.63 14.80
N ASP A 262 -26.32 -5.22 15.70
CA ASP A 262 -27.66 -4.74 15.96
C ASP A 262 -27.60 -3.45 16.79
N GLN A 263 -27.91 -2.33 16.14
CA GLN A 263 -27.90 -1.01 16.76
C GLN A 263 -28.94 -0.88 17.87
N GLN A 264 -30.05 -1.62 17.82
CA GLN A 264 -31.05 -1.60 18.89
C GLN A 264 -30.51 -2.25 20.17
N ASN A 265 -29.77 -3.36 20.04
CA ASN A 265 -29.13 -4.01 21.19
C ASN A 265 -28.05 -3.12 21.81
N ILE A 266 -27.31 -2.35 21.00
CA ILE A 266 -26.35 -1.35 21.49
C ILE A 266 -27.05 -0.23 22.30
N ILE A 267 -28.24 0.22 21.87
CA ILE A 267 -29.03 1.20 22.62
C ILE A 267 -29.52 0.60 23.94
N ARG A 268 -30.08 -0.62 23.91
CA ARG A 268 -30.58 -1.32 25.10
C ARG A 268 -29.51 -1.49 26.18
N ILE A 269 -28.32 -1.99 25.82
CA ILE A 269 -27.24 -2.17 26.82
C ILE A 269 -26.73 -0.83 27.37
N HIS A 270 -26.79 0.26 26.59
CA HIS A 270 -26.46 1.60 27.08
C HIS A 270 -27.49 2.12 28.08
N GLU A 271 -28.78 1.93 27.80
CA GLU A 271 -29.85 2.31 28.72
C GLU A 271 -29.75 1.51 30.04
N GLU A 272 -29.49 0.21 29.94
CA GLU A 272 -29.36 -0.68 31.09
C GLU A 272 -28.18 -0.29 31.99
N MET A 273 -27.00 -0.03 31.40
CA MET A 273 -25.82 0.41 32.15
C MET A 273 -26.03 1.76 32.87
N ASN A 274 -26.93 2.61 32.37
CA ASN A 274 -27.20 3.94 32.90
C ASN A 274 -28.47 4.01 33.77
N SER A 275 -29.13 2.87 34.04
CA SER A 275 -30.32 2.81 34.89
C SER A 275 -29.97 2.95 36.39
N GLU A 276 -30.94 3.30 37.22
CA GLU A 276 -30.75 3.53 38.68
C GLU A 276 -30.21 2.30 39.43
N TYR A 277 -30.45 1.09 38.89
CA TYR A 277 -29.94 -0.19 39.38
C TYR A 277 -29.03 -0.90 38.35
N GLY A 278 -28.47 -0.14 37.41
CA GLY A 278 -27.83 -0.66 36.20
C GLY A 278 -26.62 -1.56 36.45
N SER A 279 -26.57 -2.69 35.74
CA SER A 279 -25.45 -3.64 35.75
C SER A 279 -24.65 -3.53 34.45
N GLN A 280 -23.34 -3.73 34.52
CA GLN A 280 -22.50 -3.86 33.32
C GLN A 280 -22.58 -5.27 32.70
N GLN A 281 -23.16 -6.25 33.41
CA GLN A 281 -23.17 -7.65 32.98
C GLN A 281 -23.94 -7.88 31.67
N PRO A 282 -25.13 -7.30 31.44
CA PRO A 282 -25.84 -7.48 30.16
C PRO A 282 -25.01 -6.96 28.96
N ALA A 283 -24.29 -5.85 29.16
CA ALA A 283 -23.36 -5.34 28.15
C ALA A 283 -22.20 -6.32 27.91
N GLN A 284 -21.55 -6.82 28.97
CA GLN A 284 -20.47 -7.80 28.87
C GLN A 284 -20.91 -9.08 28.16
N TYR A 285 -22.10 -9.59 28.52
CA TYR A 285 -22.72 -10.76 27.90
C TYR A 285 -22.91 -10.57 26.39
N TYR A 286 -23.58 -9.49 25.97
CA TYR A 286 -23.80 -9.21 24.56
C TYR A 286 -22.49 -9.01 23.79
N LEU A 287 -21.51 -8.28 24.36
CA LEU A 287 -20.22 -8.02 23.73
C LEU A 287 -19.39 -9.29 23.50
N LEU A 288 -19.45 -10.27 24.41
CA LEU A 288 -18.80 -11.57 24.23
C LEU A 288 -19.39 -12.33 23.03
N ARG A 289 -20.72 -12.31 22.89
CA ARG A 289 -21.42 -12.97 21.78
C ARG A 289 -21.17 -12.25 20.46
N LEU A 290 -21.17 -10.91 20.49
CA LEU A 290 -20.82 -10.06 19.36
C LEU A 290 -19.37 -10.28 18.89
N ASN A 291 -18.42 -10.44 19.82
CA ASN A 291 -17.02 -10.77 19.49
C ASN A 291 -16.94 -12.05 18.66
N LYS A 292 -17.61 -13.12 19.12
CA LYS A 292 -17.60 -14.41 18.43
C LYS A 292 -18.13 -14.32 17.01
N ILE A 293 -19.28 -13.66 16.80
CA ILE A 293 -19.88 -13.57 15.46
C ILE A 293 -19.04 -12.71 14.50
N ILE A 294 -18.42 -11.62 14.98
CA ILE A 294 -17.53 -10.79 14.17
C ILE A 294 -16.27 -11.58 13.80
N LEU A 295 -15.62 -12.24 14.76
CA LEU A 295 -14.43 -13.04 14.51
C LEU A 295 -14.72 -14.22 13.57
N LEU A 296 -15.87 -14.89 13.74
CA LEU A 296 -16.31 -15.98 12.87
C LEU A 296 -16.63 -15.52 11.45
N SER A 297 -17.30 -14.38 11.30
CA SER A 297 -17.56 -13.73 10.01
C SER A 297 -16.26 -13.47 9.24
N ARG A 298 -15.28 -12.85 9.90
CA ARG A 298 -13.96 -12.58 9.31
C ARG A 298 -13.17 -13.85 9.01
N ALA A 299 -13.22 -14.83 9.91
CA ALA A 299 -12.51 -16.10 9.74
C ALA A 299 -13.08 -16.93 8.59
N THR A 300 -14.38 -16.83 8.31
CA THR A 300 -15.04 -17.66 7.29
C THR A 300 -15.34 -16.92 5.99
N ASP A 301 -15.23 -15.58 5.97
CA ASP A 301 -15.69 -14.73 4.87
C ASP A 301 -17.17 -15.03 4.54
N MET A 302 -18.01 -15.06 5.59
CA MET A 302 -19.46 -15.20 5.47
C MET A 302 -20.16 -14.06 6.18
N ALA A 303 -21.19 -13.52 5.52
CA ALA A 303 -22.03 -12.49 6.13
C ALA A 303 -22.63 -13.01 7.45
N PRO A 304 -22.67 -12.18 8.51
CA PRO A 304 -23.23 -12.56 9.80
C PRO A 304 -24.63 -13.16 9.69
N ALA A 305 -25.49 -12.61 8.82
CA ALA A 305 -26.83 -13.13 8.59
C ALA A 305 -26.85 -14.61 8.19
N ILE A 306 -25.94 -15.03 7.30
CA ILE A 306 -25.79 -16.44 6.91
C ILE A 306 -25.30 -17.27 8.09
N LEU A 307 -24.33 -16.78 8.87
CA LEU A 307 -23.85 -17.47 10.07
C LEU A 307 -24.96 -17.65 11.12
N LYS A 308 -25.85 -16.65 11.28
CA LYS A 308 -27.04 -16.77 12.13
C LYS A 308 -27.98 -17.85 11.59
N ASP A 309 -28.27 -17.85 10.28
CA ASP A 309 -29.11 -18.86 9.63
C ASP A 309 -28.53 -20.29 9.85
N ILE A 310 -27.21 -20.47 9.73
CA ILE A 310 -26.53 -21.74 10.02
C ILE A 310 -26.68 -22.12 11.50
N ALA A 311 -26.42 -21.19 12.42
CA ALA A 311 -26.51 -21.46 13.86
C ALA A 311 -27.95 -21.81 14.29
N PHE A 312 -28.97 -21.14 13.75
CA PHE A 312 -30.37 -21.46 14.05
C PHE A 312 -30.83 -22.79 13.43
N SER A 313 -30.23 -23.22 12.33
CA SER A 313 -30.57 -24.51 11.70
C SER A 313 -30.39 -25.71 12.65
N SER A 314 -29.44 -25.67 13.58
CA SER A 314 -29.24 -26.75 14.57
C SER A 314 -30.33 -26.77 15.66
N THR A 315 -31.02 -25.65 15.88
CA THR A 315 -32.16 -25.59 16.82
C THR A 315 -33.46 -26.12 16.22
N TYR A 316 -33.68 -25.99 14.90
CA TYR A 316 -34.89 -26.48 14.25
C TYR A 316 -35.06 -28.00 14.34
N GLN A 317 -33.98 -28.79 14.28
CA GLN A 317 -34.02 -30.25 14.47
C GLN A 317 -34.52 -30.67 15.87
N LYS A 318 -34.42 -29.79 16.89
CA LYS A 318 -34.90 -30.08 18.26
C LYS A 318 -36.37 -29.74 18.49
N ILE A 319 -36.98 -28.89 17.64
CA ILE A 319 -38.34 -28.34 17.85
C ILE A 319 -39.44 -29.26 17.25
N SER A 320 -39.08 -30.35 16.59
CA SER A 320 -40.05 -31.37 16.11
C SER A 320 -40.63 -32.26 17.23
N GLN A 321 -40.26 -32.05 18.50
CA GLN A 321 -41.02 -32.57 19.64
C GLN A 321 -41.98 -31.48 20.15
N PRO A 322 -43.28 -31.78 20.38
CA PRO A 322 -44.20 -30.80 20.91
C PRO A 322 -43.68 -30.33 22.27
N VAL A 323 -43.30 -29.06 22.35
CA VAL A 323 -42.99 -28.41 23.61
C VAL A 323 -44.27 -28.45 24.45
N GLU A 324 -44.26 -29.22 25.53
CA GLU A 324 -45.22 -29.03 26.61
C GLU A 324 -45.06 -27.59 27.07
N ILE A 325 -46.03 -26.75 26.76
CA ILE A 325 -46.10 -25.36 27.23
C ILE A 325 -46.32 -25.43 28.74
N THR A 326 -45.24 -25.48 29.50
CA THR A 326 -45.26 -25.14 30.93
C THR A 326 -45.35 -23.63 31.06
N LEU A 327 -46.41 -23.20 31.74
CA LEU A 327 -46.77 -21.82 32.06
C LEU A 327 -45.67 -21.10 32.87
N GLU A 328 -45.58 -19.78 32.65
CA GLU A 328 -44.75 -18.77 33.35
C GLU A 328 -43.24 -18.81 33.07
N TYR A 329 -42.82 -18.38 31.87
CA TYR A 329 -41.47 -17.87 31.62
C TYR A 329 -41.54 -16.34 31.45
N ASP A 330 -40.92 -15.59 32.36
CA ASP A 330 -40.74 -14.15 32.22
C ASP A 330 -39.36 -13.93 31.58
N PRO A 331 -39.28 -13.42 30.33
CA PRO A 331 -38.02 -13.31 29.61
C PRO A 331 -37.05 -12.37 30.34
N THR A 332 -35.83 -12.84 30.56
CA THR A 332 -34.75 -12.04 31.13
C THR A 332 -34.13 -11.13 30.06
N ILE A 333 -33.42 -10.08 30.47
CA ILE A 333 -32.66 -9.24 29.54
C ILE A 333 -31.64 -10.05 28.71
N TYR A 334 -31.12 -11.15 29.26
CA TYR A 334 -30.20 -12.04 28.55
C TYR A 334 -30.89 -12.82 27.43
N ASP A 335 -32.18 -13.15 27.57
CA ASP A 335 -32.97 -13.79 26.51
C ASP A 335 -33.21 -12.83 25.35
N GLU A 336 -33.46 -11.55 25.64
CA GLU A 336 -33.63 -10.52 24.62
C GLU A 336 -32.32 -10.20 23.87
N LEU A 337 -31.18 -10.27 24.56
CA LEU A 337 -29.85 -10.06 23.98
C LEU A 337 -29.29 -11.31 23.28
N SER A 338 -29.94 -12.47 23.44
CA SER A 338 -29.56 -13.74 22.82
C SER A 338 -30.14 -13.86 21.41
N ASP A 339 -29.54 -13.18 20.44
CA ASP A 339 -30.01 -13.13 19.04
C ASP A 339 -29.49 -14.28 18.14
N ILE A 340 -28.66 -15.17 18.67
CA ILE A 340 -28.17 -16.41 18.04
C ILE A 340 -28.08 -17.54 19.08
N PRO A 341 -27.95 -18.81 18.68
CA PRO A 341 -27.49 -19.87 19.59
C PRO A 341 -26.01 -19.69 19.97
N ASP A 342 -25.59 -20.26 21.10
CA ASP A 342 -24.18 -20.30 21.49
C ASP A 342 -23.37 -21.14 20.51
N ILE A 343 -22.34 -20.54 19.90
CA ILE A 343 -21.43 -21.22 18.97
C ILE A 343 -20.70 -22.34 19.71
N ASN A 344 -20.76 -23.56 19.17
CA ASN A 344 -20.14 -24.76 19.70
C ASN A 344 -19.46 -25.55 18.55
N THR A 345 -18.84 -26.69 18.86
CA THR A 345 -18.15 -27.53 17.87
C THR A 345 -19.07 -28.01 16.75
N GLU A 346 -20.30 -28.40 17.07
CA GLU A 346 -21.30 -28.88 16.09
C GLU A 346 -21.66 -27.78 15.05
N ILE A 347 -21.87 -26.55 15.51
CA ILE A 347 -22.13 -25.40 14.63
C ILE A 347 -20.91 -25.11 13.75
N LEU A 348 -19.69 -25.17 14.30
CA LEU A 348 -18.46 -24.98 13.52
C LEU A 348 -18.29 -26.07 12.46
N GLU A 349 -18.52 -27.34 12.79
CA GLU A 349 -18.51 -28.46 11.83
C GLU A 349 -19.50 -28.24 10.67
N ARG A 350 -20.72 -27.76 10.98
CA ARG A 350 -21.72 -27.42 9.96
C ARG A 350 -21.28 -26.26 9.08
N ILE A 351 -20.70 -25.20 9.67
CA ILE A 351 -20.10 -24.05 8.94
C ILE A 351 -19.01 -24.52 7.98
N PHE A 352 -18.11 -25.38 8.45
CA PHE A 352 -17.06 -25.95 7.62
C PHE A 352 -17.65 -26.76 6.46
N ARG A 353 -18.68 -27.58 6.73
CA ARG A 353 -19.38 -28.38 5.71
C ARG A 353 -20.06 -27.53 4.65
N VAL A 354 -20.74 -26.44 5.06
CA VAL A 354 -21.36 -25.48 4.14
C VAL A 354 -20.31 -24.90 3.20
N LYS A 355 -19.20 -24.37 3.74
CA LYS A 355 -18.11 -23.82 2.92
C LYS A 355 -17.45 -24.86 2.02
N TYR A 356 -17.28 -26.09 2.51
CA TYR A 356 -16.78 -27.19 1.70
C TYR A 356 -17.68 -27.45 0.49
N TYR A 357 -19.01 -27.54 0.68
CA TYR A 357 -19.96 -27.76 -0.41
C TYR A 357 -20.05 -26.57 -1.37
N MET A 358 -19.98 -25.33 -0.85
CA MET A 358 -19.88 -24.13 -1.71
C MET A 358 -18.69 -24.22 -2.65
N GLN A 359 -17.51 -24.60 -2.13
CA GLN A 359 -16.29 -24.71 -2.93
C GLN A 359 -16.32 -25.93 -3.88
N ARG A 360 -16.84 -27.08 -3.42
CA ARG A 360 -16.87 -28.33 -4.20
C ARG A 360 -17.85 -28.27 -5.37
N TYR A 361 -19.04 -27.73 -5.13
CA TYR A 361 -20.14 -27.74 -6.10
C TYR A 361 -20.40 -26.37 -6.75
N ASN A 362 -19.65 -25.34 -6.35
CA ASN A 362 -19.84 -23.96 -6.82
C ASN A 362 -21.29 -23.45 -6.61
N ILE A 363 -21.79 -23.64 -5.39
CA ILE A 363 -23.13 -23.23 -4.96
C ILE A 363 -23.04 -22.14 -3.89
N ASN A 364 -24.13 -21.40 -3.68
CA ASN A 364 -24.20 -20.38 -2.64
C ASN A 364 -24.41 -21.00 -1.25
N ALA A 365 -24.28 -20.19 -0.20
CA ALA A 365 -24.35 -20.67 1.19
C ALA A 365 -25.73 -21.22 1.58
N GLU A 366 -26.81 -20.60 1.09
CA GLU A 366 -28.18 -21.04 1.36
C GLU A 366 -28.52 -22.39 0.71
N THR A 367 -28.00 -22.69 -0.48
CA THR A 367 -28.15 -24.01 -1.12
C THR A 367 -27.29 -25.05 -0.42
N ALA A 368 -26.05 -24.69 -0.06
CA ALA A 368 -25.17 -25.58 0.72
C ALA A 368 -25.74 -25.90 2.10
N LEU A 369 -26.49 -24.98 2.71
CA LEU A 369 -27.22 -25.21 3.95
C LEU A 369 -28.25 -26.33 3.85
N ILE A 370 -28.98 -26.42 2.73
CA ILE A 370 -29.94 -27.51 2.49
C ILE A 370 -29.21 -28.87 2.44
N LEU A 371 -28.03 -28.92 1.80
CA LEU A 371 -27.17 -30.11 1.78
C LEU A 371 -26.59 -30.47 3.16
N CYS A 372 -26.63 -29.53 4.11
CA CYS A 372 -26.33 -29.74 5.52
C CYS A 372 -27.59 -29.98 6.36
N ASN A 373 -28.66 -30.49 5.73
CA ASN A 373 -29.92 -30.88 6.37
C ASN A 373 -30.69 -29.71 7.04
N ALA A 374 -30.46 -28.48 6.58
CA ALA A 374 -31.23 -27.32 7.03
C ALA A 374 -32.50 -27.13 6.17
N PRO A 375 -33.61 -26.64 6.74
CA PRO A 375 -34.78 -26.27 5.96
C PRO A 375 -34.51 -25.05 5.08
N ILE A 376 -35.34 -24.85 4.05
CA ILE A 376 -35.32 -23.64 3.23
C ILE A 376 -35.51 -22.41 4.12
N SER A 377 -34.63 -21.42 3.97
CA SER A 377 -34.73 -20.19 4.75
C SER A 377 -36.00 -19.43 4.38
N HIS A 378 -36.89 -19.27 5.37
CA HIS A 378 -38.14 -18.54 5.27
C HIS A 378 -38.18 -17.45 6.36
N ASN A 379 -37.86 -16.22 6.00
CA ASN A 379 -37.78 -15.10 6.94
C ASN A 379 -38.50 -13.87 6.37
N TYR A 380 -39.76 -13.72 6.80
CA TYR A 380 -40.66 -12.64 6.39
C TYR A 380 -40.13 -11.22 6.66
N TYR A 381 -39.14 -11.06 7.54
CA TYR A 381 -38.66 -9.75 8.01
C TYR A 381 -37.43 -9.22 7.26
N ARG A 382 -36.87 -9.96 6.29
CA ARG A 382 -35.68 -9.51 5.53
C ARG A 382 -36.10 -8.59 4.36
N HIS A 383 -35.40 -7.47 4.16
CA HIS A 383 -35.69 -6.50 3.09
C HIS A 383 -35.43 -7.02 1.66
N SER A 384 -34.65 -8.09 1.52
CA SER A 384 -34.41 -8.83 0.28
C SER A 384 -35.26 -10.10 0.25
N PRO A 385 -35.77 -10.54 -0.92
CA PRO A 385 -36.55 -11.78 -1.00
C PRO A 385 -35.73 -12.96 -0.47
N ASP A 386 -36.27 -13.64 0.53
CA ASP A 386 -35.66 -14.81 1.16
C ASP A 386 -35.57 -15.98 0.17
N GLN A 387 -34.91 -17.07 0.60
CA GLN A 387 -34.68 -18.24 -0.27
C GLN A 387 -36.02 -18.82 -0.75
N PHE A 388 -37.01 -18.92 0.15
CA PHE A 388 -38.34 -19.41 -0.17
C PHE A 388 -39.04 -18.56 -1.24
N SER A 389 -39.08 -17.23 -1.08
CA SER A 389 -39.72 -16.34 -2.05
C SER A 389 -39.02 -16.34 -3.41
N ARG A 390 -37.69 -16.46 -3.42
CA ARG A 390 -36.93 -16.59 -4.68
C ARG A 390 -37.23 -17.91 -5.40
N LEU A 391 -37.38 -19.00 -4.64
CA LEU A 391 -37.60 -20.33 -5.22
C LEU A 391 -39.03 -20.51 -5.73
N PHE A 392 -40.03 -20.03 -4.98
CA PHE A 392 -41.44 -20.32 -5.27
C PHE A 392 -42.24 -19.13 -5.81
N ASN A 393 -41.88 -17.88 -5.48
CA ASN A 393 -42.71 -16.69 -5.72
C ASN A 393 -42.12 -15.69 -6.73
N THR A 394 -41.01 -16.02 -7.40
CA THR A 394 -40.35 -15.12 -8.35
C THR A 394 -40.26 -15.76 -9.75
N PRO A 395 -41.19 -15.46 -10.70
CA PRO A 395 -42.39 -14.63 -10.54
C PRO A 395 -43.55 -15.37 -9.84
N PRO A 396 -44.56 -14.67 -9.29
CA PRO A 396 -45.76 -15.31 -8.75
C PRO A 396 -46.51 -16.08 -9.86
N LEU A 397 -47.10 -17.23 -9.53
CA LEU A 397 -47.85 -18.03 -10.50
C LEU A 397 -49.31 -17.56 -10.50
N ASN A 398 -49.82 -17.09 -11.64
CA ASN A 398 -51.17 -16.53 -11.77
C ASN A 398 -51.46 -15.39 -10.78
N ASP A 399 -50.47 -14.53 -10.51
CA ASP A 399 -50.54 -13.43 -9.53
C ASP A 399 -50.86 -13.90 -8.09
N ARG A 400 -50.51 -15.15 -7.75
CA ARG A 400 -50.61 -15.70 -6.40
C ARG A 400 -49.23 -16.07 -5.86
N ASP A 401 -49.00 -15.70 -4.61
CA ASP A 401 -47.85 -16.17 -3.84
C ASP A 401 -48.17 -17.55 -3.25
N PHE A 402 -47.20 -18.44 -3.36
CA PHE A 402 -47.20 -19.73 -2.71
C PHE A 402 -46.86 -19.56 -1.23
N HIS A 403 -47.68 -20.16 -0.39
CA HIS A 403 -47.56 -20.14 1.07
C HIS A 403 -47.59 -21.57 1.60
N ILE A 404 -47.07 -21.72 2.81
CA ILE A 404 -46.95 -22.98 3.55
C ILE A 404 -48.05 -23.01 4.61
N TRP A 405 -48.79 -24.12 4.69
CA TRP A 405 -49.83 -24.34 5.70
C TRP A 405 -49.78 -25.79 6.20
N ASP A 406 -49.67 -25.96 7.52
CA ASP A 406 -49.47 -27.27 8.16
C ASP A 406 -50.69 -28.22 8.08
N ASP A 407 -51.83 -27.74 7.57
CA ASP A 407 -53.09 -28.45 7.41
C ASP A 407 -53.50 -28.71 5.95
N GLU A 408 -52.76 -28.20 4.97
CA GLU A 408 -53.07 -28.38 3.54
C GLU A 408 -52.32 -29.58 2.93
N GLU A 409 -53.02 -30.46 2.21
CA GLU A 409 -52.40 -31.57 1.46
C GLU A 409 -52.18 -31.20 -0.01
N ILE A 410 -51.01 -31.54 -0.56
CA ILE A 410 -50.70 -31.47 -1.98
C ILE A 410 -50.56 -32.90 -2.52
N ASP A 411 -51.30 -33.22 -3.58
CA ASP A 411 -51.19 -34.50 -4.30
C ASP A 411 -50.21 -34.38 -5.46
N LEU A 412 -49.10 -35.11 -5.34
CA LEU A 412 -48.00 -35.16 -6.30
C LEU A 412 -48.12 -36.33 -7.29
N SER A 413 -49.22 -37.07 -7.28
CA SER A 413 -49.43 -38.21 -8.18
C SER A 413 -49.39 -37.78 -9.66
N PRO A 414 -48.81 -38.58 -10.58
CA PRO A 414 -48.67 -38.20 -12.00
C PRO A 414 -50.02 -37.98 -12.70
N ASN A 415 -51.07 -38.68 -12.27
CA ASN A 415 -52.39 -38.66 -12.90
C ASN A 415 -53.29 -37.50 -12.42
N ASN A 416 -52.83 -36.67 -11.46
CA ASN A 416 -53.60 -35.53 -10.97
C ASN A 416 -53.20 -34.25 -11.72
N ALA A 417 -54.17 -33.64 -12.40
CA ALA A 417 -53.97 -32.52 -13.34
C ALA A 417 -54.18 -31.12 -12.74
N ASP A 418 -54.69 -30.96 -11.51
CA ASP A 418 -55.40 -29.72 -11.12
C ASP A 418 -54.98 -29.08 -9.76
N SER A 419 -53.69 -28.99 -9.46
CA SER A 419 -53.22 -28.17 -8.31
C SER A 419 -52.18 -27.15 -8.76
N TRP A 420 -52.50 -25.86 -8.62
CA TRP A 420 -51.56 -24.77 -8.90
C TRP A 420 -50.33 -24.83 -7.97
N GLN A 421 -50.48 -25.37 -6.75
CA GLN A 421 -49.37 -25.64 -5.83
C GLN A 421 -48.38 -26.66 -6.44
N LYS A 422 -48.89 -27.72 -7.07
CA LYS A 422 -48.06 -28.69 -7.81
C LYS A 422 -47.30 -28.02 -8.97
N GLU A 423 -47.95 -27.12 -9.71
CA GLU A 423 -47.28 -26.34 -10.77
C GLU A 423 -46.17 -25.42 -10.22
N VAL A 424 -46.38 -24.81 -9.06
CA VAL A 424 -45.33 -24.03 -8.37
C VAL A 424 -44.13 -24.92 -8.03
N LEU A 425 -44.36 -26.11 -7.45
CA LEU A 425 -43.28 -27.06 -7.13
C LEU A 425 -42.54 -27.54 -8.40
N LYS A 426 -43.26 -27.86 -9.48
CA LYS A 426 -42.66 -28.23 -10.78
C LYS A 426 -41.77 -27.13 -11.34
N ARG A 427 -42.23 -25.87 -11.28
CA ARG A 427 -41.44 -24.71 -11.71
C ARG A 427 -40.22 -24.49 -10.83
N ALA A 428 -40.39 -24.53 -9.51
CA ALA A 428 -39.32 -24.31 -8.55
C ALA A 428 -38.19 -25.34 -8.67
N PHE A 429 -38.56 -26.61 -8.85
CA PHE A 429 -37.60 -27.72 -8.97
C PHE A 429 -37.21 -28.02 -10.41
N ASN A 430 -37.83 -27.36 -11.40
CA ASN A 430 -37.64 -27.61 -12.83
C ASN A 430 -37.81 -29.09 -13.22
N VAL A 431 -38.97 -29.66 -12.86
CA VAL A 431 -39.30 -31.09 -13.05
C VAL A 431 -40.69 -31.26 -13.66
N ASP A 432 -40.91 -32.38 -14.33
CA ASP A 432 -42.23 -32.83 -14.76
C ASP A 432 -42.97 -33.59 -13.64
N ASP A 433 -44.22 -33.99 -13.89
CA ASP A 433 -45.04 -34.69 -12.90
C ASP A 433 -44.46 -36.05 -12.48
N ILE A 434 -43.81 -36.76 -13.41
CA ILE A 434 -43.19 -38.07 -13.14
C ILE A 434 -41.97 -37.90 -12.26
N SER A 435 -41.08 -36.97 -12.60
CA SER A 435 -39.87 -36.68 -11.83
C SER A 435 -40.21 -36.12 -10.46
N LEU A 436 -41.25 -35.29 -10.34
CA LEU A 436 -41.73 -34.80 -9.03
C LEU A 436 -42.24 -35.93 -8.14
N TYR A 437 -42.97 -36.89 -8.71
CA TYR A 437 -43.39 -38.09 -7.99
C TYR A 437 -42.20 -38.99 -7.60
N GLN A 438 -41.17 -39.06 -8.44
CA GLN A 438 -39.95 -39.79 -8.14
C GLN A 438 -39.17 -39.14 -6.98
N LEU A 439 -39.11 -37.81 -6.92
CA LEU A 439 -38.55 -37.07 -5.77
C LEU A 439 -39.31 -37.38 -4.49
N LEU A 440 -40.64 -37.46 -4.55
CA LEU A 440 -41.46 -37.88 -3.42
C LEU A 440 -41.08 -39.30 -2.97
N LYS A 441 -40.92 -40.24 -3.90
CA LYS A 441 -40.55 -41.62 -3.57
C LYS A 441 -39.16 -41.77 -2.96
N MET A 442 -38.20 -40.92 -3.33
CA MET A 442 -36.89 -40.88 -2.67
C MET A 442 -36.95 -40.25 -1.27
N THR A 443 -37.88 -39.30 -1.09
CA THR A 443 -38.02 -38.59 0.17
C THR A 443 -38.78 -39.41 1.20
N HIS A 444 -39.90 -40.02 0.80
CA HIS A 444 -40.80 -40.80 1.63
C HIS A 444 -41.07 -42.17 0.98
N LEU A 445 -40.26 -43.17 1.34
CA LEU A 445 -40.34 -44.52 0.74
C LEU A 445 -41.73 -45.17 0.93
N ASP A 446 -42.35 -44.96 2.09
CA ASP A 446 -43.65 -45.55 2.45
C ASP A 446 -44.86 -44.79 1.90
N ASN A 447 -44.66 -43.64 1.23
CA ASN A 447 -45.74 -42.82 0.74
C ASN A 447 -46.38 -43.42 -0.52
N ASN A 448 -47.47 -44.16 -0.33
CA ASN A 448 -48.19 -44.83 -1.41
C ASN A 448 -49.43 -44.07 -1.90
N ASN A 449 -49.87 -43.03 -1.19
CA ASN A 449 -51.05 -42.24 -1.57
C ASN A 449 -50.68 -41.03 -2.46
N GLY A 450 -49.39 -40.70 -2.60
CA GLY A 450 -48.90 -39.61 -3.44
C GLY A 450 -49.07 -38.22 -2.85
N LYS A 451 -49.51 -38.11 -1.59
CA LYS A 451 -49.85 -36.84 -0.95
C LYS A 451 -48.84 -36.46 0.12
N ILE A 452 -48.56 -35.16 0.25
CA ILE A 452 -47.74 -34.59 1.33
C ILE A 452 -48.44 -33.40 1.98
N ILE A 453 -48.11 -33.13 3.24
CA ILE A 453 -48.51 -31.89 3.93
C ILE A 453 -47.66 -30.74 3.36
N ASN A 454 -48.30 -29.62 3.03
CA ASN A 454 -47.70 -28.38 2.54
C ASN A 454 -46.96 -27.61 3.65
N ASN A 455 -46.01 -28.29 4.32
CA ASN A 455 -45.17 -27.72 5.36
C ASN A 455 -43.72 -27.51 4.86
N LEU A 456 -42.97 -26.64 5.54
CA LEU A 456 -41.61 -26.27 5.14
C LEU A 456 -40.67 -27.48 5.11
N THR A 457 -40.85 -28.41 6.05
CA THR A 457 -40.04 -29.62 6.18
C THR A 457 -40.15 -30.51 4.94
N ASN A 458 -41.36 -30.86 4.50
CA ASN A 458 -41.57 -31.72 3.33
C ASN A 458 -41.04 -31.06 2.06
N ILE A 459 -41.28 -29.76 1.88
CA ILE A 459 -40.80 -29.02 0.71
C ILE A 459 -39.26 -28.94 0.71
N SER A 460 -38.65 -28.77 1.87
CA SER A 460 -37.19 -28.73 2.01
C SER A 460 -36.55 -30.08 1.67
N TYR A 461 -37.14 -31.20 2.08
CA TYR A 461 -36.63 -32.53 1.72
C TYR A 461 -36.83 -32.87 0.24
N LEU A 462 -37.95 -32.45 -0.39
CA LEU A 462 -38.10 -32.56 -1.85
C LEU A 462 -37.03 -31.75 -2.58
N TYR A 463 -36.73 -30.54 -2.09
CA TYR A 463 -35.67 -29.72 -2.64
C TYR A 463 -34.29 -30.33 -2.41
N LEU A 464 -34.02 -30.93 -1.24
CA LEU A 464 -32.79 -31.68 -0.96
C LEU A 464 -32.60 -32.82 -1.96
N ALA A 465 -33.63 -33.64 -2.19
CA ALA A 465 -33.59 -34.71 -3.17
C ALA A 465 -33.28 -34.18 -4.59
N LYS A 466 -33.89 -33.05 -4.96
CA LYS A 466 -33.63 -32.38 -6.24
C LYS A 466 -32.18 -31.88 -6.34
N LEU A 467 -31.66 -31.28 -5.27
CA LEU A 467 -30.30 -30.75 -5.20
C LEU A 467 -29.25 -31.87 -5.28
N LEU A 468 -29.49 -33.01 -4.64
CA LEU A 468 -28.62 -34.19 -4.76
C LEU A 468 -28.47 -34.63 -6.22
N ALA A 469 -29.50 -34.50 -7.03
CA ALA A 469 -29.41 -34.76 -8.47
C ALA A 469 -28.60 -33.65 -9.18
N ASP A 470 -28.88 -32.38 -8.92
CA ASP A 470 -28.24 -31.23 -9.60
C ASP A 470 -26.74 -31.13 -9.35
N ILE A 471 -26.30 -31.22 -8.09
CA ILE A 471 -24.88 -31.05 -7.73
C ILE A 471 -23.98 -32.15 -8.34
N HIS A 472 -24.59 -33.30 -8.66
CA HIS A 472 -23.92 -34.43 -9.32
C HIS A 472 -24.14 -34.46 -10.84
N GLN A 473 -24.85 -33.47 -11.41
CA GLN A 473 -25.27 -33.41 -12.81
C GLN A 473 -26.05 -34.66 -13.27
N LEU A 474 -26.98 -35.11 -12.44
CA LEU A 474 -27.88 -36.22 -12.73
C LEU A 474 -29.31 -35.71 -12.95
N THR A 475 -30.05 -36.41 -13.80
CA THR A 475 -31.51 -36.32 -13.79
C THR A 475 -32.09 -36.99 -12.54
N VAL A 476 -33.35 -36.68 -12.19
CA VAL A 476 -34.01 -37.34 -11.06
C VAL A 476 -34.06 -38.85 -11.24
N ASN A 477 -34.34 -39.33 -12.46
CA ASN A 477 -34.36 -40.77 -12.74
C ASN A 477 -32.97 -41.41 -12.58
N GLU A 478 -31.92 -40.74 -13.04
CA GLU A 478 -30.55 -41.23 -12.86
C GLU A 478 -30.13 -41.28 -11.40
N LEU A 479 -30.53 -40.29 -10.59
CA LEU A 479 -30.32 -40.34 -9.14
C LEU A 479 -31.04 -41.55 -8.53
N SER A 480 -32.30 -41.78 -8.92
CA SER A 480 -33.08 -42.94 -8.45
C SER A 480 -32.36 -44.25 -8.72
N LEU A 481 -31.85 -44.43 -9.94
CA LEU A 481 -31.13 -45.63 -10.35
C LEU A 481 -29.79 -45.74 -9.61
N LEU A 482 -29.12 -44.61 -9.40
CA LEU A 482 -27.84 -44.59 -8.70
C LEU A 482 -27.99 -45.00 -7.23
N LEU A 483 -29.03 -44.53 -6.53
CA LEU A 483 -29.33 -44.92 -5.15
C LEU A 483 -29.49 -46.45 -5.02
N VAL A 484 -30.21 -47.08 -5.95
CA VAL A 484 -30.31 -48.55 -6.04
C VAL A 484 -28.92 -49.18 -6.24
N ASN A 485 -28.13 -48.68 -7.20
CA ASN A 485 -26.83 -49.26 -7.56
C ASN A 485 -25.76 -49.15 -6.46
N ILE A 486 -25.90 -48.20 -5.53
CA ILE A 486 -25.02 -48.05 -4.36
C ILE A 486 -25.58 -48.73 -3.10
N GLY A 487 -26.77 -49.32 -3.16
CA GLY A 487 -27.42 -50.01 -2.03
C GLY A 487 -28.11 -49.08 -1.04
N GLU A 488 -28.53 -47.88 -1.47
CA GLU A 488 -29.20 -46.85 -0.66
C GLU A 488 -30.69 -46.69 -1.06
N GLU A 489 -31.28 -47.70 -1.71
CA GLU A 489 -32.69 -47.70 -2.14
C GLU A 489 -33.69 -47.68 -0.98
N SER A 490 -33.31 -48.22 0.17
CA SER A 490 -34.11 -48.24 1.40
C SER A 490 -33.83 -47.05 2.31
N THR A 491 -32.95 -46.12 1.90
CA THR A 491 -32.57 -44.95 2.70
C THR A 491 -33.52 -43.80 2.39
N SER A 492 -34.46 -43.56 3.30
CA SER A 492 -35.37 -42.40 3.24
C SER A 492 -34.59 -41.11 3.46
N LEU A 493 -34.78 -40.10 2.61
CA LEU A 493 -34.20 -38.77 2.85
C LEU A 493 -34.97 -38.01 3.94
N PHE A 494 -36.25 -38.32 4.16
CA PHE A 494 -37.00 -37.74 5.27
C PHE A 494 -36.40 -38.18 6.61
N GLU A 495 -36.07 -37.20 7.46
CA GLU A 495 -35.43 -37.39 8.77
C GLU A 495 -34.05 -38.07 8.72
N ILE A 496 -33.34 -38.00 7.59
CA ILE A 496 -31.95 -38.46 7.51
C ILE A 496 -31.05 -37.68 8.49
N SER A 497 -30.15 -38.37 9.18
CA SER A 497 -29.17 -37.69 10.05
C SER A 497 -28.10 -36.97 9.22
N ASP A 498 -27.50 -35.92 9.81
CA ASP A 498 -26.49 -35.11 9.13
C ASP A 498 -25.27 -35.92 8.68
N ASP A 499 -24.81 -36.87 9.49
CA ASP A 499 -23.68 -37.74 9.15
C ASP A 499 -24.02 -38.73 8.04
N ASN A 500 -25.24 -39.30 8.06
CA ASN A 500 -25.69 -40.20 7.00
C ASN A 500 -25.88 -39.46 5.68
N LEU A 501 -26.39 -38.22 5.71
CA LEU A 501 -26.53 -37.38 4.52
C LEU A 501 -25.15 -37.01 3.94
N ALA A 502 -24.18 -36.64 4.77
CA ALA A 502 -22.82 -36.38 4.30
C ALA A 502 -22.17 -37.62 3.70
N ALA A 503 -22.32 -38.78 4.34
CA ALA A 503 -21.84 -40.05 3.80
C ALA A 503 -22.50 -40.41 2.47
N LEU A 504 -23.80 -40.14 2.32
CA LEU A 504 -24.53 -40.33 1.05
C LEU A 504 -23.99 -39.40 -0.04
N ILE A 505 -23.81 -38.11 0.25
CA ILE A 505 -23.24 -37.14 -0.69
C ILE A 505 -21.84 -37.57 -1.13
N ASP A 506 -20.98 -38.01 -0.20
CA ASP A 506 -19.64 -38.50 -0.53
C ASP A 506 -19.68 -39.78 -1.39
N LYS A 507 -20.61 -40.71 -1.13
CA LYS A 507 -20.81 -41.91 -1.97
C LYS A 507 -21.27 -41.54 -3.39
N LEU A 508 -22.26 -40.64 -3.51
CA LEU A 508 -22.75 -40.15 -4.79
C LEU A 508 -21.63 -39.45 -5.58
N TYR A 509 -20.84 -38.62 -4.91
CA TYR A 509 -19.69 -37.97 -5.52
C TYR A 509 -18.64 -38.99 -6.00
N ALA A 510 -18.28 -39.96 -5.15
CA ALA A 510 -17.28 -40.98 -5.49
C ALA A 510 -17.68 -41.76 -6.75
N VAL A 511 -18.94 -42.18 -6.85
CA VAL A 511 -19.44 -42.91 -8.02
C VAL A 511 -19.54 -42.02 -9.25
N THR A 512 -20.11 -40.82 -9.14
CA THR A 512 -20.26 -39.93 -10.29
C THR A 512 -18.92 -39.41 -10.82
N SER A 513 -17.96 -39.12 -9.95
CA SER A 513 -16.58 -38.77 -10.33
C SER A 513 -15.87 -39.94 -11.03
N TRP A 514 -16.04 -41.16 -10.51
CA TRP A 514 -15.52 -42.36 -11.17
C TRP A 514 -16.14 -42.59 -12.55
N LEU A 515 -17.47 -42.43 -12.69
CA LEU A 515 -18.14 -42.54 -14.00
C LEU A 515 -17.60 -41.53 -15.02
N ARG A 516 -17.36 -40.28 -14.60
CA ARG A 516 -16.74 -39.25 -15.45
C ARG A 516 -15.33 -39.64 -15.87
N THR A 517 -14.55 -40.21 -14.96
CA THR A 517 -13.17 -40.68 -15.23
C THR A 517 -13.18 -41.82 -16.25
N GLN A 518 -14.08 -42.79 -16.08
CA GLN A 518 -14.26 -43.93 -16.99
C GLN A 518 -15.01 -43.56 -18.29
N LYS A 519 -15.60 -42.36 -18.36
CA LYS A 519 -16.46 -41.87 -19.45
C LYS A 519 -17.69 -42.76 -19.67
N TRP A 520 -18.27 -43.27 -18.59
CA TRP A 520 -19.47 -44.11 -18.63
C TRP A 520 -20.74 -43.31 -18.38
N SER A 521 -21.84 -43.72 -19.01
CA SER A 521 -23.17 -43.20 -18.68
C SER A 521 -23.73 -43.91 -17.45
N MET A 522 -24.67 -43.27 -16.78
CA MET A 522 -25.36 -43.87 -15.64
C MET A 522 -26.12 -45.15 -16.02
N TYR A 523 -26.67 -45.20 -17.24
CA TYR A 523 -27.35 -46.39 -17.77
C TYR A 523 -26.40 -47.56 -18.00
N LEU A 524 -25.15 -47.31 -18.43
CA LEU A 524 -24.14 -48.37 -18.55
C LEU A 524 -23.81 -48.95 -17.19
N LEU A 525 -23.65 -48.10 -16.16
CA LEU A 525 -23.47 -48.57 -14.79
C LEU A 525 -24.66 -49.42 -14.34
N PHE A 526 -25.88 -48.93 -14.53
CA PHE A 526 -27.09 -49.67 -14.17
C PHE A 526 -27.18 -51.04 -14.84
N MET A 527 -26.88 -51.14 -16.14
CA MET A 527 -26.83 -52.44 -16.82
C MET A 527 -25.82 -53.40 -16.19
N MET A 528 -24.71 -52.89 -15.68
CA MET A 528 -23.68 -53.69 -14.99
C MET A 528 -24.02 -54.03 -13.54
N THR A 529 -24.92 -53.30 -12.87
CA THR A 529 -25.15 -53.43 -11.42
C THR A 529 -26.56 -53.91 -11.05
N THR A 530 -27.51 -53.92 -11.99
CA THR A 530 -28.90 -54.33 -11.73
C THR A 530 -28.99 -55.80 -11.33
N ASN A 531 -29.84 -56.09 -10.34
CA ASN A 531 -30.22 -57.46 -9.96
C ASN A 531 -31.56 -57.89 -10.60
N ASP A 532 -32.23 -56.98 -11.32
CA ASP A 532 -33.47 -57.26 -12.04
C ASP A 532 -33.16 -57.67 -13.49
N TYR A 533 -33.41 -58.93 -13.80
CA TYR A 533 -33.09 -59.55 -15.09
C TYR A 533 -34.37 -59.79 -15.90
N ASN A 534 -34.36 -59.32 -17.15
CA ASN A 534 -35.45 -59.54 -18.10
C ASN A 534 -35.66 -61.04 -18.36
N GLN A 535 -36.90 -61.49 -18.26
CA GLN A 535 -37.31 -62.91 -18.37
C GLN A 535 -37.63 -63.33 -19.82
N THR A 536 -37.49 -62.42 -20.78
CA THR A 536 -37.81 -62.67 -22.20
C THR A 536 -36.73 -63.53 -22.86
N LEU A 537 -37.13 -64.67 -23.41
CA LEU A 537 -36.27 -65.52 -24.25
C LEU A 537 -35.96 -64.83 -25.59
N THR A 538 -34.71 -64.40 -25.77
CA THR A 538 -34.25 -63.77 -27.02
C THR A 538 -33.61 -64.79 -27.97
N PRO A 539 -33.49 -64.48 -29.28
CA PRO A 539 -32.78 -65.36 -30.22
C PRO A 539 -31.33 -65.65 -29.83
N GLU A 540 -30.62 -64.69 -29.22
CA GLU A 540 -29.25 -64.87 -28.73
C GLU A 540 -29.20 -65.89 -27.58
N ILE A 541 -30.15 -65.81 -26.65
CA ILE A 541 -30.27 -66.78 -25.55
C ILE A 541 -30.65 -68.15 -26.11
N GLN A 542 -31.62 -68.23 -27.02
CA GLN A 542 -31.99 -69.49 -27.67
C GLN A 542 -30.80 -70.15 -28.36
N ASN A 543 -30.02 -69.38 -29.14
CA ASN A 543 -28.82 -69.89 -29.78
C ASN A 543 -27.79 -70.40 -28.76
N LEU A 544 -27.65 -69.72 -27.62
CA LEU A 544 -26.79 -70.17 -26.52
C LEU A 544 -27.30 -71.48 -25.91
N LEU A 545 -28.60 -71.58 -25.63
CA LEU A 545 -29.24 -72.80 -25.09
C LEU A 545 -29.00 -73.99 -26.04
N ASP A 546 -29.25 -73.80 -27.34
CA ASP A 546 -29.06 -74.82 -28.36
C ASP A 546 -27.59 -75.25 -28.48
N ALA A 547 -26.66 -74.29 -28.44
CA ALA A 547 -25.22 -74.57 -28.52
C ALA A 547 -24.74 -75.39 -27.31
N VAL A 548 -25.16 -75.02 -26.10
CA VAL A 548 -24.81 -75.73 -24.86
C VAL A 548 -25.44 -77.12 -24.84
N TYR A 549 -26.72 -77.26 -25.20
CA TYR A 549 -27.42 -78.54 -25.20
C TYR A 549 -26.79 -79.53 -26.19
N ASN A 550 -26.64 -79.13 -27.45
CA ASN A 550 -26.05 -79.98 -28.49
C ASN A 550 -24.58 -80.33 -28.16
N GLY A 551 -23.87 -79.40 -27.54
CA GLY A 551 -22.47 -79.56 -27.15
C GLY A 551 -22.23 -80.53 -25.99
N LEU A 552 -23.20 -80.71 -25.10
CA LEU A 552 -23.09 -81.55 -23.90
C LEU A 552 -24.10 -82.71 -23.88
N GLN A 553 -24.72 -83.06 -25.01
CA GLN A 553 -25.82 -84.03 -25.11
C GLN A 553 -25.53 -85.43 -24.48
N ASN A 554 -24.25 -85.84 -24.38
CA ASN A 554 -23.82 -87.10 -23.77
C ASN A 554 -23.15 -86.95 -22.39
N PHE A 555 -23.32 -85.79 -21.74
CA PHE A 555 -22.67 -85.48 -20.47
C PHE A 555 -23.55 -85.85 -19.27
N SER A 556 -23.08 -86.79 -18.45
CA SER A 556 -23.63 -87.10 -17.13
C SER A 556 -22.56 -86.82 -16.07
N SER A 557 -22.72 -85.78 -15.24
CA SER A 557 -21.73 -85.45 -14.21
C SER A 557 -22.05 -86.05 -12.85
N GLU A 558 -21.04 -86.63 -12.21
CA GLU A 558 -20.97 -86.90 -10.76
C GLU A 558 -20.32 -85.73 -9.97
N ASN A 559 -19.83 -84.66 -10.63
CA ASN A 559 -19.07 -83.57 -9.99
C ASN A 559 -19.24 -82.19 -10.67
N GLU A 560 -19.60 -81.14 -9.90
CA GLU A 560 -19.93 -79.78 -10.38
C GLU A 560 -18.75 -79.07 -11.08
N ALA A 561 -17.52 -79.22 -10.60
CA ALA A 561 -16.35 -78.57 -11.20
C ALA A 561 -16.07 -79.05 -12.65
N ASN A 562 -16.48 -80.29 -12.96
CA ASN A 562 -16.34 -80.86 -14.31
C ASN A 562 -17.40 -80.28 -15.26
N LEU A 563 -18.60 -79.98 -14.77
CA LEU A 563 -19.67 -79.35 -15.55
C LEU A 563 -19.28 -77.94 -16.03
N LEU A 564 -18.79 -77.10 -15.10
CA LEU A 564 -18.33 -75.74 -15.39
C LEU A 564 -17.26 -75.72 -16.50
N SER A 565 -16.25 -76.59 -16.42
CA SER A 565 -15.21 -76.71 -17.44
C SER A 565 -15.75 -77.12 -18.81
N LYS A 566 -16.76 -78.00 -18.86
CA LYS A 566 -17.33 -78.49 -20.12
C LYS A 566 -18.32 -77.53 -20.77
N ILE A 567 -19.01 -76.71 -19.98
CA ILE A 567 -19.89 -75.64 -20.48
C ILE A 567 -19.09 -74.43 -20.99
N SER A 568 -17.91 -74.16 -20.41
CA SER A 568 -17.11 -72.95 -20.67
C SER A 568 -16.84 -72.63 -22.16
N PRO A 569 -16.49 -73.58 -23.05
CA PRO A 569 -16.22 -73.25 -24.47
C PRO A 569 -17.45 -72.70 -25.21
N TYR A 570 -18.64 -73.21 -24.89
CA TYR A 570 -19.89 -72.78 -25.51
C TYR A 570 -20.30 -71.38 -25.02
N ILE A 571 -20.11 -71.12 -23.72
CA ILE A 571 -20.33 -69.80 -23.13
C ILE A 571 -19.34 -68.78 -23.69
N ALA A 572 -18.07 -69.15 -23.82
CA ALA A 572 -17.03 -68.29 -24.40
C ALA A 572 -17.39 -67.90 -25.84
N ALA A 573 -17.85 -68.84 -26.65
CA ALA A 573 -18.27 -68.58 -28.02
C ALA A 573 -19.50 -67.66 -28.08
N ALA A 574 -20.55 -67.96 -27.31
CA ALA A 574 -21.81 -67.22 -27.33
C ALA A 574 -21.66 -65.78 -26.84
N LEU A 575 -20.89 -65.58 -25.76
CA LEU A 575 -20.65 -64.26 -25.17
C LEU A 575 -19.43 -63.53 -25.75
N GLN A 576 -18.85 -64.05 -26.85
CA GLN A 576 -17.59 -63.63 -27.48
C GLN A 576 -16.47 -63.26 -26.47
N LEU A 577 -16.17 -64.17 -25.56
CA LEU A 577 -15.08 -64.03 -24.59
C LEU A 577 -13.75 -64.49 -25.21
N PRO A 578 -12.61 -63.92 -24.81
CA PRO A 578 -11.33 -64.19 -25.44
C PRO A 578 -10.74 -65.58 -25.14
N SER A 579 -11.23 -66.25 -24.09
CA SER A 579 -10.66 -67.49 -23.55
C SER A 579 -11.74 -68.32 -22.85
N GLU A 580 -11.60 -69.65 -22.92
CA GLU A 580 -12.46 -70.59 -22.20
C GLU A 580 -12.32 -70.43 -20.69
N ASN A 581 -11.14 -70.05 -20.19
CA ASN A 581 -10.90 -69.79 -18.78
C ASN A 581 -11.68 -68.57 -18.29
N THR A 582 -11.77 -67.50 -19.11
CA THR A 582 -12.59 -66.33 -18.77
C THR A 582 -14.06 -66.72 -18.59
N ALA A 583 -14.58 -67.56 -19.49
CA ALA A 583 -15.93 -68.08 -19.37
C ALA A 583 -16.11 -68.95 -18.12
N TYR A 584 -15.13 -69.80 -17.79
CA TYR A 584 -15.12 -70.59 -16.56
C TYR A 584 -15.22 -69.71 -15.30
N TYR A 585 -14.45 -68.63 -15.22
CA TYR A 585 -14.49 -67.72 -14.07
C TYR A 585 -15.78 -66.90 -14.03
N ILE A 586 -16.35 -66.50 -15.17
CA ILE A 586 -17.66 -65.84 -15.23
C ILE A 586 -18.77 -66.79 -14.74
N LEU A 587 -18.75 -68.06 -15.14
CA LEU A 587 -19.73 -69.05 -14.67
C LEU A 587 -19.61 -69.27 -13.15
N ASN A 588 -18.39 -69.40 -12.63
CA ASN A 588 -18.16 -69.51 -11.19
C ASN A 588 -18.64 -68.25 -10.45
N TRP A 589 -18.44 -67.07 -11.03
CA TRP A 589 -18.97 -65.82 -10.46
C TRP A 589 -20.51 -65.80 -10.45
N ALA A 590 -21.16 -66.22 -11.54
CA ALA A 590 -22.61 -66.35 -11.59
C ALA A 590 -23.15 -67.34 -10.54
N ASP A 591 -22.48 -68.48 -10.35
CA ASP A 591 -22.86 -69.47 -9.34
C ASP A 591 -22.71 -68.96 -7.90
N GLN A 592 -21.75 -68.06 -7.65
CA GLN A 592 -21.63 -67.35 -6.38
C GLN A 592 -22.77 -66.34 -6.18
N LEU A 593 -23.14 -65.60 -7.23
CA LEU A 593 -24.22 -64.60 -7.18
C LEU A 593 -25.61 -65.22 -7.03
N LYS A 594 -25.80 -66.44 -7.54
CA LYS A 594 -27.09 -67.15 -7.57
C LYS A 594 -28.22 -66.28 -8.13
N PRO A 595 -28.13 -65.84 -9.39
CA PRO A 595 -29.03 -64.84 -9.96
C PRO A 595 -30.46 -65.35 -10.13
N GLY A 596 -31.39 -64.39 -10.22
CA GLY A 596 -32.81 -64.63 -10.46
C GLY A 596 -33.55 -65.21 -9.25
N SER A 597 -34.87 -65.33 -9.38
CA SER A 597 -35.75 -65.82 -8.30
C SER A 597 -35.50 -67.30 -7.93
N GLY A 598 -34.92 -68.08 -8.84
CA GLY A 598 -34.62 -69.51 -8.66
C GLY A 598 -33.29 -69.80 -7.95
N ALA A 599 -32.50 -68.77 -7.60
CA ALA A 599 -31.13 -68.90 -7.11
C ALA A 599 -30.31 -69.83 -8.02
N MET A 600 -30.19 -69.43 -9.28
CA MET A 600 -29.67 -70.28 -10.36
C MET A 600 -28.17 -70.58 -10.23
N THR A 601 -27.77 -71.77 -10.65
CA THR A 601 -26.38 -72.20 -10.78
C THR A 601 -26.20 -72.95 -12.10
N ALA A 602 -24.97 -73.16 -12.55
CA ALA A 602 -24.66 -73.94 -13.75
C ALA A 602 -25.26 -75.36 -13.67
N THR A 603 -25.25 -75.97 -12.47
CA THR A 603 -25.88 -77.27 -12.20
C THR A 603 -27.39 -77.23 -12.46
N LYS A 604 -28.11 -76.29 -11.84
CA LYS A 604 -29.57 -76.13 -12.04
C LYS A 604 -29.92 -75.76 -13.48
N PHE A 605 -29.09 -74.95 -14.12
CA PHE A 605 -29.26 -74.55 -15.51
C PHE A 605 -29.12 -75.76 -16.46
N TRP A 606 -28.13 -76.62 -16.23
CA TRP A 606 -27.93 -77.84 -17.01
C TRP A 606 -29.05 -78.88 -16.77
N GLU A 607 -29.44 -79.09 -15.51
CA GLU A 607 -30.58 -79.96 -15.15
C GLU A 607 -31.87 -79.51 -15.86
N TRP A 608 -32.12 -78.21 -15.89
CA TRP A 608 -33.26 -77.65 -16.61
C TRP A 608 -33.15 -77.85 -18.12
N LEU A 609 -31.98 -77.60 -18.71
CA LEU A 609 -31.76 -77.73 -20.16
C LEU A 609 -31.90 -79.19 -20.64
N GLN A 610 -31.52 -80.15 -19.80
CA GLN A 610 -31.73 -81.57 -20.05
C GLN A 610 -33.22 -81.94 -20.00
N ALA A 611 -33.94 -81.46 -18.98
CA ALA A 611 -35.37 -81.69 -18.83
C ALA A 611 -36.23 -81.02 -19.92
N SER A 612 -35.83 -79.83 -20.39
CA SER A 612 -36.57 -79.11 -21.43
C SER A 612 -36.54 -79.79 -22.80
N HIS A 613 -35.54 -80.63 -23.06
CA HIS A 613 -35.39 -81.39 -24.30
C HIS A 613 -35.76 -82.88 -24.16
N ASN A 614 -36.03 -83.35 -22.95
CA ASN A 614 -36.42 -84.74 -22.68
C ASN A 614 -37.73 -84.81 -21.84
N PRO A 615 -38.88 -85.14 -22.45
CA PRO A 615 -40.19 -85.15 -21.78
C PRO A 615 -40.32 -86.09 -20.57
N GLU A 616 -39.39 -87.04 -20.38
CA GLU A 616 -39.39 -87.98 -19.26
C GLU A 616 -38.77 -87.40 -17.97
N GLN A 617 -38.08 -86.25 -18.06
CA GLN A 617 -37.43 -85.59 -16.93
C GLN A 617 -38.25 -84.36 -16.48
N SER A 618 -38.45 -84.20 -15.17
CA SER A 618 -39.17 -83.07 -14.58
C SER A 618 -38.23 -82.24 -13.71
N THR A 619 -38.32 -80.92 -13.82
CA THR A 619 -37.52 -79.96 -13.06
C THR A 619 -38.42 -78.90 -12.41
N ALA A 620 -38.00 -78.37 -11.26
CA ALA A 620 -38.67 -77.28 -10.56
C ALA A 620 -38.28 -75.89 -11.12
N ILE A 621 -37.30 -75.83 -12.03
CA ILE A 621 -36.79 -74.60 -12.64
C ILE A 621 -37.66 -74.20 -13.83
N THR A 622 -37.97 -72.91 -13.96
CA THR A 622 -38.75 -72.38 -15.09
C THR A 622 -37.85 -71.85 -16.22
N GLU A 623 -38.40 -71.72 -17.43
CA GLU A 623 -37.70 -71.09 -18.56
C GLU A 623 -37.25 -69.66 -18.22
N GLU A 624 -38.11 -68.89 -17.57
CA GLU A 624 -37.81 -67.52 -17.11
C GLU A 624 -36.56 -67.49 -16.21
N GLN A 625 -36.42 -68.44 -15.27
CA GLN A 625 -35.26 -68.54 -14.40
C GLN A 625 -33.97 -68.87 -15.16
N ALA A 626 -34.05 -69.75 -16.17
CA ALA A 626 -32.92 -70.05 -17.04
C ALA A 626 -32.50 -68.85 -17.91
N VAL A 627 -33.47 -68.09 -18.41
CA VAL A 627 -33.23 -66.83 -19.13
C VAL A 627 -32.54 -65.81 -18.23
N GLN A 628 -33.00 -65.64 -16.98
CA GLN A 628 -32.35 -64.74 -16.01
C GLN A 628 -30.89 -65.11 -15.74
N TYR A 629 -30.57 -66.41 -15.66
CA TYR A 629 -29.18 -66.87 -15.54
C TYR A 629 -28.34 -66.49 -16.77
N CYS A 630 -28.87 -66.65 -17.98
CA CYS A 630 -28.20 -66.24 -19.23
C CYS A 630 -27.95 -64.71 -19.28
N GLN A 631 -28.93 -63.92 -18.83
CA GLN A 631 -28.79 -62.46 -18.72
C GLN A 631 -27.70 -62.07 -17.71
N CYS A 632 -27.63 -62.75 -16.57
CA CYS A 632 -26.54 -62.56 -15.60
C CYS A 632 -25.17 -62.85 -16.22
N LEU A 633 -25.01 -63.95 -16.97
CA LEU A 633 -23.76 -64.25 -17.66
C LEU A 633 -23.36 -63.16 -18.67
N ALA A 634 -24.34 -62.63 -19.42
CA ALA A 634 -24.11 -61.51 -20.33
C ALA A 634 -23.70 -60.22 -19.60
N GLN A 635 -24.32 -59.93 -18.45
CA GLN A 635 -23.95 -58.81 -17.58
C GLN A 635 -22.52 -58.93 -17.05
N LEU A 636 -22.13 -60.11 -16.56
CA LEU A 636 -20.75 -60.35 -16.08
C LEU A 636 -19.72 -60.24 -17.22
N ALA A 637 -20.06 -60.69 -18.42
CA ALA A 637 -19.24 -60.49 -19.61
C ALA A 637 -19.13 -58.99 -19.98
N LEU A 638 -20.20 -58.21 -19.81
CA LEU A 638 -20.19 -56.76 -20.00
C LEU A 638 -19.26 -56.09 -18.98
N ILE A 639 -19.32 -56.47 -17.70
CA ILE A 639 -18.42 -55.95 -16.66
C ILE A 639 -16.97 -56.25 -17.03
N TYR A 640 -16.65 -57.50 -17.37
CA TYR A 640 -15.30 -57.93 -17.77
C TYR A 640 -14.73 -57.06 -18.89
N ARG A 641 -15.52 -56.82 -19.94
CA ARG A 641 -15.11 -55.99 -21.09
C ARG A 641 -15.00 -54.51 -20.73
N SER A 642 -15.96 -53.98 -19.98
CA SER A 642 -16.06 -52.54 -19.70
C SER A 642 -14.97 -52.08 -18.74
N THR A 643 -14.68 -52.87 -17.71
CA THR A 643 -13.64 -52.58 -16.71
C THR A 643 -12.21 -52.90 -17.20
N GLY A 644 -12.06 -53.56 -18.35
CA GLY A 644 -10.75 -53.95 -18.88
C GLY A 644 -10.05 -55.02 -18.06
N LEU A 645 -10.81 -55.91 -17.39
CA LEU A 645 -10.28 -56.95 -16.53
C LEU A 645 -9.34 -57.91 -17.29
N SER A 646 -8.17 -58.18 -16.70
CA SER A 646 -7.33 -59.30 -17.16
C SER A 646 -7.91 -60.64 -16.70
N GLU A 647 -7.61 -61.72 -17.44
CA GLU A 647 -8.02 -63.09 -17.04
C GLU A 647 -7.49 -63.43 -15.63
N SER A 648 -6.26 -62.99 -15.30
CA SER A 648 -5.64 -63.23 -13.98
C SER A 648 -6.34 -62.46 -12.86
N THR A 649 -6.75 -61.21 -13.12
CA THR A 649 -7.48 -60.39 -12.16
C THR A 649 -8.87 -60.96 -11.88
N LEU A 650 -9.60 -61.34 -12.94
CA LEU A 650 -10.91 -61.97 -12.81
C LEU A 650 -10.82 -63.28 -12.02
N ARG A 651 -9.85 -64.15 -12.35
CA ARG A 651 -9.58 -65.38 -11.61
C ARG A 651 -9.42 -65.10 -10.12
N LEU A 652 -8.57 -64.15 -9.76
CA LEU A 652 -8.25 -63.86 -8.36
C LEU A 652 -9.47 -63.31 -7.61
N PHE A 653 -10.22 -62.40 -8.25
CA PHE A 653 -11.43 -61.82 -7.67
C PHE A 653 -12.48 -62.90 -7.35
N VAL A 654 -12.74 -63.80 -8.30
CA VAL A 654 -13.78 -64.83 -8.16
C VAL A 654 -13.34 -65.98 -7.25
N THR A 655 -12.09 -66.42 -7.33
CA THR A 655 -11.62 -67.61 -6.58
C THR A 655 -11.10 -67.30 -5.18
N LYS A 656 -10.68 -66.06 -4.93
CA LYS A 656 -10.13 -65.60 -3.66
C LYS A 656 -10.70 -64.24 -3.24
N PRO A 657 -12.03 -64.12 -3.07
CA PRO A 657 -12.68 -62.86 -2.69
C PRO A 657 -12.13 -62.28 -1.36
N GLN A 658 -11.57 -63.12 -0.48
CA GLN A 658 -10.91 -62.65 0.75
C GLN A 658 -9.75 -61.67 0.52
N HIS A 659 -9.02 -61.75 -0.59
CA HIS A 659 -7.95 -60.79 -0.90
C HIS A 659 -8.48 -59.40 -1.26
N PHE A 660 -9.79 -59.27 -1.54
CA PHE A 660 -10.45 -57.99 -1.83
C PHE A 660 -11.27 -57.45 -0.65
N GLY A 661 -11.10 -58.04 0.55
CA GLY A 661 -11.76 -57.59 1.78
C GLY A 661 -13.21 -58.09 1.93
N LEU A 662 -13.61 -59.11 1.16
CA LEU A 662 -14.88 -59.82 1.34
C LEU A 662 -14.70 -60.96 2.36
N THR A 663 -15.74 -61.28 3.14
CA THR A 663 -15.66 -62.38 4.13
C THR A 663 -15.55 -63.72 3.42
N ALA A 664 -14.75 -64.65 3.97
CA ALA A 664 -14.57 -65.97 3.37
C ALA A 664 -15.93 -66.69 3.26
N GLY A 665 -16.36 -67.01 2.04
CA GLY A 665 -17.66 -67.62 1.74
C GLY A 665 -18.79 -66.64 1.38
N SER A 666 -18.55 -65.32 1.41
CA SER A 666 -19.45 -64.34 0.81
C SER A 666 -19.33 -64.32 -0.71
N ALA A 667 -20.45 -64.13 -1.41
CA ALA A 667 -20.48 -64.07 -2.86
C ALA A 667 -19.74 -62.82 -3.38
N SER A 668 -19.01 -62.96 -4.48
CA SER A 668 -18.44 -61.82 -5.21
C SER A 668 -19.58 -60.94 -5.76
N THR A 669 -19.68 -59.68 -5.33
CA THR A 669 -20.79 -58.78 -5.72
C THR A 669 -20.45 -57.94 -6.97
N HIS A 670 -21.47 -57.38 -7.62
CA HIS A 670 -21.35 -56.54 -8.81
C HIS A 670 -21.99 -55.15 -8.62
N ASN A 671 -22.09 -54.66 -7.37
CA ASN A 671 -22.58 -53.31 -7.10
C ASN A 671 -21.55 -52.23 -7.48
N ALA A 672 -21.99 -50.97 -7.58
CA ALA A 672 -21.14 -49.88 -8.07
C ALA A 672 -19.84 -49.70 -7.24
N LEU A 673 -19.92 -49.80 -5.91
CA LEU A 673 -18.75 -49.66 -5.02
C LEU A 673 -17.74 -50.80 -5.21
N SER A 674 -18.19 -52.01 -5.50
CA SER A 674 -17.31 -53.15 -5.77
C SER A 674 -16.66 -53.04 -7.15
N LEU A 675 -17.40 -52.54 -8.15
CA LEU A 675 -16.85 -52.22 -9.47
C LEU A 675 -15.78 -51.13 -9.40
N ILE A 676 -15.95 -50.09 -8.56
CA ILE A 676 -14.91 -49.09 -8.32
C ILE A 676 -13.64 -49.74 -7.77
N LYS A 677 -13.76 -50.58 -6.73
CA LYS A 677 -12.61 -51.29 -6.13
C LYS A 677 -11.89 -52.17 -7.15
N LEU A 678 -12.65 -52.89 -7.96
CA LEU A 678 -12.14 -53.79 -8.98
C LEU A 678 -11.48 -53.03 -10.14
N THR A 679 -12.04 -51.88 -10.53
CA THR A 679 -11.43 -50.99 -11.54
C THR A 679 -10.11 -50.43 -11.02
N ARG A 680 -10.07 -49.92 -9.78
CA ARG A 680 -8.83 -49.43 -9.14
C ARG A 680 -7.76 -50.51 -9.02
N PHE A 681 -8.13 -51.74 -8.66
CA PHE A 681 -7.20 -52.86 -8.64
C PHE A 681 -6.67 -53.17 -10.04
N THR A 682 -7.54 -53.15 -11.04
CA THR A 682 -7.16 -53.38 -12.44
C THR A 682 -6.21 -52.30 -12.96
N ASP A 683 -6.52 -51.03 -12.68
CA ASP A 683 -5.65 -49.89 -13.01
C ASP A 683 -4.29 -50.01 -12.32
N TRP A 684 -4.28 -50.40 -11.04
CA TRP A 684 -3.04 -50.67 -10.31
C TRP A 684 -2.24 -51.80 -10.96
N VAL A 685 -2.85 -52.95 -11.26
CA VAL A 685 -2.17 -54.07 -11.95
C VAL A 685 -1.60 -53.63 -13.29
N ASN A 686 -2.37 -52.87 -14.07
CA ASN A 686 -1.93 -52.34 -15.36
C ASN A 686 -0.75 -51.38 -15.20
N SER A 687 -0.71 -50.60 -14.10
CA SER A 687 0.41 -49.69 -13.80
C SER A 687 1.73 -50.40 -13.49
N LEU A 688 1.70 -51.68 -13.07
CA LEU A 688 2.90 -52.48 -12.79
C LEU A 688 3.63 -52.98 -14.05
N GLY A 689 2.99 -52.89 -15.22
CA GLY A 689 3.56 -53.28 -16.51
C GLY A 689 4.09 -54.72 -16.53
N GLU A 690 5.34 -54.91 -16.96
CA GLU A 690 5.96 -56.24 -17.10
C GLU A 690 6.11 -57.00 -15.77
N LYS A 691 6.13 -56.29 -14.64
CA LYS A 691 6.30 -56.89 -13.29
C LYS A 691 4.97 -57.32 -12.66
N ALA A 692 3.83 -57.07 -13.31
CA ALA A 692 2.51 -57.41 -12.80
C ALA A 692 2.38 -58.90 -12.43
N SER A 693 2.85 -59.82 -13.27
CA SER A 693 2.72 -61.26 -13.04
C SER A 693 3.48 -61.74 -11.79
N SER A 694 4.69 -61.21 -11.55
CA SER A 694 5.46 -61.53 -10.35
C SER A 694 4.79 -60.99 -9.09
N VAL A 695 4.29 -59.75 -9.12
CA VAL A 695 3.60 -59.13 -7.97
C VAL A 695 2.31 -59.88 -7.66
N LEU A 696 1.50 -60.21 -8.67
CA LEU A 696 0.25 -60.95 -8.50
C LEU A 696 0.47 -62.35 -7.92
N THR A 697 1.57 -63.02 -8.28
CA THR A 697 1.91 -64.35 -7.76
C THR A 697 2.21 -64.30 -6.25
N GLU A 698 2.99 -63.32 -5.80
CA GLU A 698 3.30 -63.16 -4.37
C GLU A 698 2.12 -62.59 -3.58
N PHE A 699 1.30 -61.74 -4.21
CA PHE A 699 0.03 -61.26 -3.64
C PHE A 699 -0.95 -62.42 -3.39
N GLU A 700 -1.09 -63.35 -4.35
CA GLU A 700 -1.94 -64.55 -4.21
C GLU A 700 -1.46 -65.49 -3.09
N LYS A 701 -0.15 -65.59 -2.86
CA LYS A 701 0.43 -66.35 -1.74
C LYS A 701 0.31 -65.64 -0.39
N GLY A 702 0.06 -64.33 -0.38
CA GLY A 702 0.11 -63.48 0.81
C GLY A 702 1.52 -63.19 1.30
N THR A 703 2.54 -63.38 0.45
CA THR A 703 3.98 -63.21 0.77
C THR A 703 4.59 -61.95 0.14
N LEU A 704 3.77 -61.07 -0.44
CA LEU A 704 4.23 -59.82 -1.04
C LEU A 704 4.92 -58.91 0.00
N GLU A 705 6.12 -58.44 -0.32
CA GLU A 705 6.89 -57.52 0.55
C GLU A 705 7.02 -56.12 -0.06
N ALA A 706 7.31 -55.12 0.78
CA ALA A 706 7.47 -53.72 0.37
C ALA A 706 8.50 -53.54 -0.75
N LYS A 707 9.63 -54.25 -0.67
CA LYS A 707 10.71 -54.20 -1.66
C LYS A 707 10.24 -54.63 -3.05
N GLN A 708 9.54 -55.75 -3.14
CA GLN A 708 9.05 -56.28 -4.41
C GLN A 708 8.03 -55.34 -5.05
N LEU A 709 7.16 -54.74 -4.24
CA LEU A 709 6.18 -53.78 -4.72
C LEU A 709 6.83 -52.43 -5.12
N ALA A 710 7.81 -51.96 -4.35
CA ALA A 710 8.59 -50.75 -4.65
C ALA A 710 9.30 -50.88 -5.99
N ASP A 711 9.99 -52.00 -6.21
CA ASP A 711 10.65 -52.32 -7.48
C ASP A 711 9.66 -52.36 -8.65
N ALA A 712 8.42 -52.81 -8.43
CA ALA A 712 7.39 -52.87 -9.46
C ALA A 712 6.80 -51.51 -9.81
N MET A 713 6.66 -50.62 -8.83
CA MET A 713 6.06 -49.29 -8.99
C MET A 713 7.09 -48.19 -9.28
N ASN A 714 8.39 -48.51 -9.31
CA ASN A 714 9.50 -47.55 -9.35
C ASN A 714 9.45 -46.54 -8.19
N LEU A 715 9.17 -47.04 -6.98
CA LEU A 715 9.14 -46.26 -5.75
C LEU A 715 10.32 -46.64 -4.84
N ASP A 716 10.61 -45.81 -3.83
CA ASP A 716 11.58 -46.15 -2.78
C ASP A 716 10.98 -47.20 -1.81
N GLU A 717 11.74 -48.25 -1.48
CA GLU A 717 11.34 -49.28 -0.53
C GLU A 717 10.98 -48.70 0.85
N ASN A 718 11.73 -47.69 1.30
CA ASN A 718 11.50 -47.04 2.58
C ASN A 718 10.19 -46.26 2.57
N LEU A 719 9.78 -45.69 1.42
CA LEU A 719 8.53 -44.96 1.31
C LEU A 719 7.32 -45.88 1.55
N LEU A 720 7.29 -47.04 0.89
CA LEU A 720 6.22 -48.04 1.09
C LEU A 720 6.28 -48.65 2.49
N SER A 721 7.48 -48.92 3.01
CA SER A 721 7.65 -49.48 4.35
C SER A 721 7.19 -48.50 5.44
N GLN A 722 7.50 -47.21 5.29
CA GLN A 722 7.02 -46.16 6.20
C GLN A 722 5.51 -46.01 6.10
N ALA A 723 4.93 -45.94 4.90
CA ALA A 723 3.49 -45.84 4.71
C ALA A 723 2.74 -47.03 5.32
N SER A 724 3.24 -48.27 5.14
CA SER A 724 2.71 -49.47 5.80
C SER A 724 2.79 -49.38 7.33
N THR A 725 3.91 -48.90 7.87
CA THR A 725 4.10 -48.71 9.32
C THR A 725 3.12 -47.69 9.89
N GLN A 726 2.95 -46.53 9.25
CA GLN A 726 2.03 -45.49 9.72
C GLN A 726 0.56 -45.93 9.60
N ALA A 727 0.21 -46.64 8.52
CA ALA A 727 -1.12 -47.19 8.32
C ALA A 727 -1.43 -48.39 9.22
N GLN A 728 -0.41 -49.02 9.82
CA GLN A 728 -0.51 -50.25 10.62
C GLN A 728 -1.15 -51.43 9.86
N VAL A 729 -0.86 -51.55 8.56
CA VAL A 729 -1.38 -52.61 7.69
C VAL A 729 -0.25 -53.30 6.92
N ASN A 730 -0.49 -54.54 6.47
CA ASN A 730 0.45 -55.34 5.70
C ASN A 730 0.10 -55.38 4.20
N PHE A 731 0.87 -56.12 3.40
CA PHE A 731 0.68 -56.24 1.95
C PHE A 731 -0.15 -57.48 1.52
N SER A 732 -0.90 -58.11 2.44
CA SER A 732 -1.55 -59.41 2.19
C SER A 732 -2.91 -59.32 1.49
N ASN A 733 -3.54 -58.15 1.44
CA ASN A 733 -4.84 -57.93 0.80
C ASN A 733 -4.92 -56.55 0.13
N TRP A 734 -5.85 -56.42 -0.82
CA TRP A 734 -5.99 -55.21 -1.62
C TRP A 734 -6.40 -53.99 -0.80
N ALA A 735 -7.31 -54.13 0.17
CA ALA A 735 -7.74 -52.98 0.98
C ALA A 735 -6.57 -52.35 1.77
N SER A 736 -5.66 -53.19 2.27
CA SER A 736 -4.43 -52.74 2.93
C SER A 736 -3.46 -52.09 1.94
N ILE A 737 -3.23 -52.68 0.75
CA ILE A 737 -2.38 -52.09 -0.29
C ILE A 737 -2.94 -50.73 -0.74
N ASP A 738 -4.24 -50.65 -1.04
CA ASP A 738 -4.90 -49.40 -1.43
C ASP A 738 -4.76 -48.33 -0.33
N THR A 739 -4.86 -48.71 0.95
CA THR A 739 -4.59 -47.80 2.07
C THR A 739 -3.15 -47.30 2.08
N ILE A 740 -2.16 -48.18 1.89
CA ILE A 740 -0.73 -47.80 1.80
C ILE A 740 -0.50 -46.84 0.63
N LEU A 741 -1.09 -47.11 -0.54
CA LEU A 741 -0.99 -46.26 -1.72
C LEU A 741 -1.64 -44.89 -1.49
N GLN A 742 -2.74 -44.81 -0.75
CA GLN A 742 -3.33 -43.53 -0.35
C GLN A 742 -2.39 -42.71 0.54
N TRP A 743 -1.69 -43.34 1.49
CA TRP A 743 -0.66 -42.66 2.29
C TRP A 743 0.48 -42.12 1.43
N VAL A 744 0.97 -42.93 0.48
CA VAL A 744 2.00 -42.50 -0.48
C VAL A 744 1.50 -41.34 -1.34
N HIS A 745 0.26 -41.41 -1.81
CA HIS A 745 -0.32 -40.35 -2.65
C HIS A 745 -0.39 -39.01 -1.91
N ILE A 746 -0.86 -39.00 -0.66
CA ILE A 746 -0.91 -37.77 0.15
C ILE A 746 0.51 -37.26 0.45
N ALA A 747 1.44 -38.15 0.81
CA ALA A 747 2.84 -37.79 1.04
C ALA A 747 3.46 -37.12 -0.21
N HIS A 748 3.21 -37.66 -1.40
CA HIS A 748 3.64 -37.07 -2.66
C HIS A 748 2.95 -35.72 -2.96
N GLN A 749 1.63 -35.61 -2.75
CA GLN A 749 0.90 -34.35 -2.97
C GLN A 749 1.43 -33.22 -2.09
N LEU A 750 1.74 -33.53 -0.82
CA LEU A 750 2.31 -32.57 0.12
C LEU A 750 3.83 -32.41 -0.02
N SER A 751 4.48 -33.28 -0.80
CA SER A 751 5.94 -33.32 -0.97
C SER A 751 6.71 -33.54 0.34
N ILE A 752 6.20 -34.43 1.20
CA ILE A 752 6.79 -34.80 2.50
C ILE A 752 6.82 -36.33 2.68
N SER A 753 7.45 -36.83 3.75
CA SER A 753 7.47 -38.28 4.02
C SER A 753 6.16 -38.77 4.67
N PRO A 754 5.80 -40.07 4.55
CA PRO A 754 4.65 -40.63 5.27
C PRO A 754 4.72 -40.46 6.79
N GLN A 755 5.92 -40.43 7.37
CA GLN A 755 6.12 -40.15 8.79
C GLN A 755 5.70 -38.72 9.14
N ASP A 756 6.07 -37.74 8.31
CA ASP A 756 5.70 -36.33 8.49
C ASP A 756 4.20 -36.12 8.30
N VAL A 757 3.57 -36.87 7.38
CA VAL A 757 2.11 -36.92 7.23
C VAL A 757 1.44 -37.41 8.52
N SER A 758 2.03 -38.41 9.19
CA SER A 758 1.53 -38.86 10.49
C SER A 758 1.69 -37.79 11.56
N THR A 759 2.81 -37.06 11.58
CA THR A 759 3.02 -35.94 12.52
C THR A 759 2.04 -34.81 12.27
N LEU A 760 1.76 -34.46 11.01
CA LEU A 760 0.69 -33.53 10.65
C LEU A 760 -0.66 -34.01 11.19
N THR A 761 -1.01 -35.28 10.96
CA THR A 761 -2.27 -35.86 11.46
C THR A 761 -2.38 -35.72 12.98
N GLN A 762 -1.32 -36.07 13.72
CA GLN A 762 -1.28 -35.93 15.18
C GLN A 762 -1.49 -34.47 15.60
N VAL A 763 -0.82 -33.51 14.96
CA VAL A 763 -0.97 -32.10 15.30
C VAL A 763 -2.41 -31.60 15.07
N LEU A 764 -3.11 -32.14 14.07
CA LEU A 764 -4.48 -31.73 13.73
C LEU A 764 -5.57 -32.43 14.55
N THR A 765 -5.29 -33.61 15.13
CA THR A 765 -6.33 -34.40 15.81
C THR A 765 -6.12 -34.55 17.33
N THR A 766 -5.01 -34.04 17.88
CA THR A 766 -4.73 -34.21 19.32
C THR A 766 -5.56 -33.23 20.16
N GLU A 767 -6.20 -33.76 21.21
CA GLU A 767 -6.86 -32.97 22.24
C GLU A 767 -6.19 -33.21 23.61
N PRO A 768 -5.71 -32.17 24.32
CA PRO A 768 -5.73 -30.75 23.94
C PRO A 768 -4.78 -30.41 22.77
N PRO A 769 -4.96 -29.24 22.12
CA PRO A 769 -4.13 -28.82 21.01
C PRO A 769 -2.63 -28.85 21.35
N PRO A 770 -1.76 -29.21 20.39
CA PRO A 770 -0.33 -29.33 20.61
C PRO A 770 0.35 -27.98 20.87
N ASP A 771 1.54 -28.04 21.49
CA ASP A 771 2.36 -26.87 21.78
C ASP A 771 2.82 -26.15 20.49
N TYR A 772 3.06 -24.83 20.61
CA TYR A 772 3.48 -23.98 19.48
C TYR A 772 4.70 -24.54 18.70
N SER A 773 5.66 -25.17 19.39
CA SER A 773 6.85 -25.74 18.75
C SER A 773 6.55 -26.93 17.84
N GLN A 774 5.51 -27.71 18.14
CA GLN A 774 5.08 -28.82 17.28
C GLN A 774 4.48 -28.28 15.98
N TRP A 775 3.69 -27.21 16.05
CA TRP A 775 3.21 -26.50 14.87
C TRP A 775 4.36 -25.91 14.03
N GLU A 776 5.35 -25.29 14.68
CA GLU A 776 6.53 -24.72 14.00
C GLU A 776 7.32 -25.79 13.24
N ASN A 777 7.53 -26.96 13.85
CA ASN A 777 8.20 -28.09 13.20
C ASN A 777 7.43 -28.58 11.96
N VAL A 778 6.10 -28.74 12.07
CA VAL A 778 5.26 -29.17 10.94
C VAL A 778 5.26 -28.11 9.83
N ALA A 779 5.19 -26.82 10.19
CA ALA A 779 5.29 -25.72 9.24
C ALA A 779 6.61 -25.73 8.48
N ALA A 780 7.73 -25.95 9.17
CA ALA A 780 9.05 -26.01 8.56
C ALA A 780 9.19 -27.18 7.58
N VAL A 781 8.72 -28.37 7.97
CA VAL A 781 8.75 -29.58 7.11
C VAL A 781 7.90 -29.39 5.86
N LEU A 782 6.68 -28.87 6.01
CA LEU A 782 5.80 -28.58 4.87
C LEU A 782 6.38 -27.50 3.95
N THR A 783 6.97 -26.45 4.51
CA THR A 783 7.60 -25.37 3.73
C THR A 783 8.81 -25.87 2.95
N ALA A 784 9.59 -26.80 3.50
CA ALA A 784 10.73 -27.41 2.82
C ALA A 784 10.32 -28.26 1.59
N GLY A 785 9.06 -28.72 1.54
CA GLY A 785 8.49 -29.44 0.40
C GLY A 785 8.00 -28.55 -0.75
N LEU A 786 8.04 -27.22 -0.61
CA LEU A 786 7.59 -26.28 -1.65
C LEU A 786 8.68 -26.00 -2.70
N ASP A 787 8.23 -25.72 -3.93
CA ASP A 787 9.07 -25.13 -4.96
C ASP A 787 9.23 -23.61 -4.75
N THR A 788 10.24 -23.01 -5.40
CA THR A 788 10.55 -21.57 -5.22
C THR A 788 9.35 -20.64 -5.46
N PRO A 789 8.56 -20.78 -6.53
CA PRO A 789 7.38 -19.93 -6.74
C PRO A 789 6.35 -20.03 -5.61
N LYS A 790 6.05 -21.24 -5.11
CA LYS A 790 5.12 -21.40 -3.98
C LYS A 790 5.70 -20.84 -2.68
N THR A 791 7.01 -20.98 -2.45
CA THR A 791 7.70 -20.37 -1.31
C THR A 791 7.61 -18.84 -1.33
N ASP A 792 7.75 -18.21 -2.50
CA ASP A 792 7.62 -16.75 -2.64
C ASP A 792 6.18 -16.26 -2.36
N ILE A 793 5.17 -17.01 -2.83
CA ILE A 793 3.75 -16.73 -2.53
C ILE A 793 3.46 -16.91 -1.03
N LEU A 794 4.02 -17.95 -0.41
CA LEU A 794 3.90 -18.19 1.03
C LEU A 794 4.52 -17.03 1.82
N HIS A 795 5.74 -16.61 1.51
CA HIS A 795 6.40 -15.51 2.22
C HIS A 795 5.65 -14.19 2.05
N THR A 796 5.14 -13.90 0.85
CA THR A 796 4.32 -12.71 0.59
C THR A 796 3.06 -12.70 1.48
N PHE A 797 2.33 -13.83 1.50
CA PHE A 797 1.15 -13.97 2.35
C PHE A 797 1.48 -13.83 3.83
N LEU A 798 2.52 -14.54 4.31
CA LEU A 798 2.92 -14.49 5.72
C LEU A 798 3.38 -13.09 6.14
N ASP A 799 4.12 -12.35 5.31
CA ASP A 799 4.53 -10.99 5.64
C ASP A 799 3.34 -10.03 5.80
N GLU A 800 2.32 -10.15 4.94
CA GLU A 800 1.09 -9.36 5.01
C GLU A 800 0.26 -9.72 6.25
N SER A 801 0.10 -11.01 6.54
CA SER A 801 -0.62 -11.48 7.74
C SER A 801 0.12 -11.10 9.03
N ARG A 802 1.44 -11.28 9.08
CA ARG A 802 2.29 -10.85 10.21
C ARG A 802 2.18 -9.37 10.44
N SER A 803 2.20 -8.55 9.38
CA SER A 803 2.13 -7.10 9.53
C SER A 803 0.83 -6.65 10.17
N ALA A 804 -0.30 -7.22 9.75
CA ALA A 804 -1.59 -6.94 10.36
C ALA A 804 -1.60 -7.34 11.85
N ALA A 805 -1.17 -8.56 12.16
CA ALA A 805 -1.17 -9.09 13.53
C ALA A 805 -0.20 -8.35 14.47
N LEU A 806 1.03 -8.08 14.03
CA LEU A 806 2.03 -7.34 14.80
C LEU A 806 1.60 -5.89 15.03
N SER A 807 1.02 -5.24 14.02
CA SER A 807 0.49 -3.88 14.16
C SER A 807 -0.65 -3.84 15.19
N ALA A 808 -1.58 -4.79 15.12
CA ALA A 808 -2.69 -4.89 16.06
C ALA A 808 -2.21 -5.12 17.51
N TYR A 809 -1.24 -6.03 17.70
CA TYR A 809 -0.62 -6.28 19.00
C TYR A 809 0.08 -5.04 19.55
N TYR A 810 0.86 -4.34 18.71
CA TYR A 810 1.59 -3.13 19.10
C TYR A 810 0.62 -2.00 19.50
N ILE A 811 -0.47 -1.80 18.75
CA ILE A 811 -1.49 -0.78 19.06
C ILE A 811 -2.21 -1.12 20.36
N ALA A 812 -2.56 -2.39 20.59
CA ALA A 812 -3.24 -2.83 21.80
C ALA A 812 -2.38 -2.64 23.06
N ASN A 813 -1.06 -2.82 22.94
CA ASN A 813 -0.13 -2.72 24.07
C ASN A 813 0.64 -1.38 24.12
N LYS A 814 0.33 -0.40 23.26
CA LYS A 814 1.10 0.86 23.14
C LYS A 814 1.33 1.59 24.47
N ASP A 815 2.38 2.42 24.52
CA ASP A 815 2.60 3.37 25.61
C ASP A 815 1.38 4.30 25.75
N LYS A 816 0.91 4.54 26.99
CA LYS A 816 -0.28 5.35 27.27
C LYS A 816 -0.14 6.79 26.80
N ASP A 817 1.09 7.29 26.76
CA ASP A 817 1.40 8.65 26.29
C ASP A 817 1.34 8.76 24.75
N ALA A 818 1.31 7.63 24.02
CA ALA A 818 1.26 7.59 22.56
C ALA A 818 -0.18 7.52 22.02
N GLU A 819 -0.59 8.54 21.29
CA GLU A 819 -1.93 8.62 20.67
C GLU A 819 -2.05 7.79 19.38
N ILE A 820 -1.80 6.47 19.45
CA ILE A 820 -1.83 5.57 18.28
C ILE A 820 -3.15 4.79 18.24
N LYS A 821 -4.13 5.15 17.42
CA LYS A 821 -5.45 4.48 17.41
C LYS A 821 -5.57 3.40 16.35
N ASN A 822 -4.94 3.62 15.20
CA ASN A 822 -5.03 2.74 14.04
C ASN A 822 -3.65 2.54 13.39
N ARG A 823 -3.64 1.77 12.30
CA ARG A 823 -2.41 1.44 11.56
C ARG A 823 -1.76 2.66 10.87
N ASP A 824 -2.53 3.68 10.51
CA ASP A 824 -2.00 4.92 9.93
C ASP A 824 -1.28 5.76 10.99
N ASP A 825 -1.84 5.85 12.20
CA ASP A 825 -1.17 6.48 13.33
C ASP A 825 0.12 5.73 13.68
N LEU A 826 0.10 4.40 13.56
CA LEU A 826 1.29 3.57 13.78
C LEU A 826 2.38 3.83 12.74
N TYR A 827 2.01 3.97 11.46
CA TYR A 827 2.93 4.42 10.40
C TYR A 827 3.50 5.80 10.72
N GLN A 828 2.65 6.74 11.11
CA GLN A 828 3.07 8.09 11.49
C GLN A 828 4.02 8.10 12.70
N TYR A 829 3.83 7.17 13.64
CA TYR A 829 4.69 7.01 14.81
C TYR A 829 6.01 6.33 14.47
N LEU A 830 5.98 5.12 13.88
CA LEU A 830 7.17 4.30 13.56
C LEU A 830 7.91 4.74 12.29
N LEU A 831 7.32 5.64 11.51
CA LEU A 831 7.90 6.23 10.30
C LEU A 831 8.17 5.22 9.17
N ILE A 832 7.52 4.06 9.20
CA ILE A 832 7.58 3.01 8.19
C ILE A 832 6.19 2.43 7.99
N ASP A 833 5.78 2.28 6.74
CA ASP A 833 4.42 1.87 6.41
C ASP A 833 4.25 0.37 6.70
N ASN A 834 3.14 0.02 7.37
CA ASN A 834 2.79 -1.36 7.68
C ASN A 834 1.69 -1.89 6.74
N GLN A 835 1.06 -1.05 5.90
CA GLN A 835 -0.02 -1.45 4.99
C GLN A 835 0.43 -1.64 3.54
N VAL A 836 1.71 -1.41 3.25
CA VAL A 836 2.30 -1.67 1.95
C VAL A 836 2.29 -3.17 1.63
N SER A 837 2.09 -3.55 0.36
CA SER A 837 2.19 -4.96 -0.04
C SER A 837 3.62 -5.47 0.04
N ALA A 838 3.79 -6.79 0.21
CA ALA A 838 5.13 -7.38 0.31
C ALA A 838 5.95 -7.25 -1.00
N ALA A 839 5.26 -6.97 -2.12
CA ALA A 839 5.84 -6.80 -3.45
C ALA A 839 6.65 -5.50 -3.61
N ILE A 840 6.38 -4.45 -2.81
CA ILE A 840 7.12 -3.20 -2.90
C ILE A 840 8.53 -3.38 -2.35
N LYS A 841 9.53 -3.04 -3.17
CA LYS A 841 10.95 -3.13 -2.84
C LYS A 841 11.55 -1.77 -2.57
N THR A 842 12.47 -1.73 -1.61
CA THR A 842 13.28 -0.57 -1.21
C THR A 842 14.66 -1.05 -0.76
N THR A 843 15.61 -0.15 -0.56
CA THR A 843 16.88 -0.49 0.10
C THR A 843 16.85 -0.01 1.55
N SER A 844 17.58 -0.68 2.45
CA SER A 844 17.58 -0.33 3.89
C SER A 844 17.95 1.13 4.14
N ILE A 845 18.91 1.69 3.37
CA ILE A 845 19.31 3.10 3.48
C ILE A 845 18.23 4.03 2.92
N ALA A 846 17.60 3.68 1.80
CA ALA A 846 16.53 4.49 1.22
C ALA A 846 15.31 4.58 2.15
N GLU A 847 14.92 3.47 2.77
CA GLU A 847 13.82 3.43 3.74
C GLU A 847 14.14 4.26 4.99
N ALA A 848 15.37 4.15 5.52
CA ALA A 848 15.81 4.99 6.64
C ALA A 848 15.79 6.49 6.30
N ILE A 849 16.18 6.86 5.08
CA ILE A 849 16.08 8.24 4.58
C ILE A 849 14.60 8.69 4.58
N ALA A 850 13.70 7.87 4.04
CA ALA A 850 12.27 8.18 3.98
C ALA A 850 11.67 8.33 5.40
N SER A 851 12.00 7.44 6.34
CA SER A 851 11.58 7.53 7.73
C SER A 851 12.00 8.84 8.37
N ILE A 852 13.28 9.24 8.23
CA ILE A 852 13.79 10.49 8.84
C ILE A 852 13.24 11.72 8.12
N GLN A 853 13.06 11.69 6.81
CA GLN A 853 12.40 12.76 6.07
C GLN A 853 10.97 12.96 6.54
N LEU A 854 10.21 11.89 6.74
CA LEU A 854 8.85 11.94 7.28
C LEU A 854 8.86 12.57 8.68
N TYR A 855 9.76 12.12 9.55
CA TYR A 855 9.93 12.68 10.89
C TYR A 855 10.22 14.18 10.88
N ILE A 856 11.22 14.63 10.09
CA ILE A 856 11.55 16.05 9.97
C ILE A 856 10.33 16.85 9.49
N ASN A 857 9.61 16.36 8.46
CA ASN A 857 8.43 17.04 7.96
C ASN A 857 7.33 17.19 9.03
N ARG A 858 7.09 16.15 9.84
CA ARG A 858 6.10 16.17 10.92
C ARG A 858 6.52 17.12 12.05
N ALA A 859 7.80 17.08 12.44
CA ALA A 859 8.35 17.95 13.47
C ALA A 859 8.34 19.44 13.06
N LEU A 860 8.75 19.77 11.84
CA LEU A 860 8.75 21.16 11.34
C LEU A 860 7.34 21.73 11.16
N LYS A 861 6.35 20.89 10.86
CA LYS A 861 4.93 21.26 10.84
C LYS A 861 4.29 21.28 12.22
N ASN A 862 5.05 21.00 13.27
CA ASN A 862 4.60 20.91 14.66
C ASN A 862 3.43 19.92 14.86
N MET A 863 3.38 18.84 14.08
CA MET A 863 2.34 17.80 14.18
C MET A 863 2.54 16.88 15.39
N GLU A 864 3.79 16.76 15.89
CA GLU A 864 4.14 15.92 17.03
C GLU A 864 4.23 16.71 18.36
N GLY A 865 4.18 18.05 18.28
CA GLY A 865 4.30 18.95 19.43
C GLY A 865 5.70 18.99 20.06
N ASN A 866 6.00 20.05 20.82
CA ASN A 866 7.23 20.16 21.63
C ASN A 866 8.56 19.99 20.87
N ALA A 867 8.60 20.33 19.58
CA ALA A 867 9.85 20.39 18.81
C ALA A 867 10.78 21.48 19.39
N VAL A 868 12.08 21.19 19.45
CA VAL A 868 13.08 22.07 20.07
C VAL A 868 13.32 23.32 19.19
N SER A 869 12.78 24.47 19.56
CA SER A 869 12.81 25.70 18.73
C SER A 869 14.22 26.14 18.28
N PRO A 870 15.27 26.10 19.13
CA PRO A 870 16.64 26.40 18.69
C PRO A 870 17.20 25.43 17.64
N VAL A 871 16.68 24.20 17.57
CA VAL A 871 17.09 23.20 16.58
C VAL A 871 16.39 23.47 15.27
N VAL A 872 15.09 23.78 15.29
CA VAL A 872 14.28 24.12 14.10
C VAL A 872 14.83 25.35 13.35
N SER A 873 15.49 26.28 14.04
CA SER A 873 16.11 27.47 13.42
C SER A 873 17.52 27.23 12.86
N ARG A 874 18.06 25.99 12.93
CA ARG A 874 19.35 25.67 12.32
C ARG A 874 19.28 25.84 10.79
N PRO A 875 20.38 26.27 10.13
CA PRO A 875 20.41 26.45 8.67
C PRO A 875 19.95 25.23 7.87
N PHE A 876 20.19 24.02 8.37
CA PHE A 876 19.75 22.78 7.74
C PHE A 876 18.22 22.73 7.56
N PHE A 877 17.46 23.16 8.57
CA PHE A 877 16.00 23.13 8.54
C PHE A 877 15.41 24.37 7.86
N THR A 878 16.06 25.54 7.94
CA THR A 878 15.63 26.71 7.15
C THR A 878 15.77 26.47 5.64
N ASP A 879 16.78 25.67 5.24
CA ASP A 879 16.99 25.24 3.86
C ASP A 879 16.27 23.91 3.52
N TRP A 880 15.41 23.40 4.42
CA TRP A 880 14.76 22.09 4.26
C TRP A 880 13.95 22.00 2.98
N ASP A 881 12.90 22.80 2.86
CA ASP A 881 11.96 22.71 1.73
C ASP A 881 12.59 23.03 0.39
N LYS A 882 13.68 23.81 0.38
CA LYS A 882 14.39 24.18 -0.83
C LYS A 882 15.41 23.12 -1.26
N TYR A 883 16.18 22.59 -0.31
CA TYR A 883 17.41 21.85 -0.61
C TYR A 883 17.53 20.52 0.14
N ASN A 884 17.29 20.49 1.44
CA ASN A 884 17.65 19.33 2.26
C ASN A 884 16.56 18.26 2.33
N LYS A 885 15.34 18.56 1.88
CA LYS A 885 14.19 17.63 1.89
C LYS A 885 14.31 16.46 0.92
N ARG A 886 15.05 16.60 -0.17
CA ARG A 886 15.27 15.54 -1.16
C ARG A 886 16.76 15.29 -1.33
N TYR A 887 17.12 14.02 -1.47
CA TYR A 887 18.51 13.62 -1.71
C TYR A 887 19.09 14.32 -2.95
N SER A 888 18.36 14.37 -4.07
CA SER A 888 18.88 14.94 -5.32
C SER A 888 19.27 16.42 -5.22
N THR A 889 18.47 17.22 -4.52
CA THR A 889 18.75 18.66 -4.31
C THR A 889 19.90 18.87 -3.34
N TRP A 890 19.94 18.08 -2.25
CA TRP A 890 21.05 18.09 -1.30
C TRP A 890 22.36 17.69 -1.97
N ALA A 891 22.35 16.61 -2.76
CA ALA A 891 23.50 16.12 -3.50
C ALA A 891 23.94 17.15 -4.55
N GLY A 892 22.99 17.80 -5.24
CA GLY A 892 23.28 18.85 -6.21
C GLY A 892 24.02 20.04 -5.59
N ILE A 893 23.56 20.55 -4.45
CA ILE A 893 24.18 21.69 -3.77
C ILE A 893 25.51 21.32 -3.14
N THR A 894 25.60 20.13 -2.56
CA THR A 894 26.86 19.64 -2.00
C THR A 894 27.87 19.48 -3.12
N LYS A 895 27.49 18.89 -4.26
CA LYS A 895 28.35 18.79 -5.46
C LYS A 895 28.71 20.14 -6.04
N LEU A 896 27.84 21.15 -6.03
CA LEU A 896 28.11 22.49 -6.56
C LEU A 896 29.32 23.16 -5.88
N VAL A 897 29.60 22.85 -4.61
CA VAL A 897 30.79 23.35 -3.91
C VAL A 897 32.08 22.72 -4.44
N TYR A 898 32.06 21.43 -4.79
CA TYR A 898 33.25 20.67 -5.21
C TYR A 898 33.46 20.69 -6.73
N TYR A 899 32.38 20.63 -7.50
CA TYR A 899 32.34 20.54 -8.97
C TYR A 899 31.41 21.59 -9.58
N PRO A 900 31.67 22.90 -9.39
CA PRO A 900 30.86 23.96 -9.97
C PRO A 900 30.84 23.93 -11.49
N GLU A 901 31.87 23.38 -12.15
CA GLU A 901 31.95 23.19 -13.60
C GLU A 901 30.77 22.41 -14.19
N ASN A 902 30.14 21.51 -13.42
CA ASN A 902 28.95 20.77 -13.86
C ASN A 902 27.70 21.66 -13.97
N TYR A 903 27.73 22.85 -13.35
CA TYR A 903 26.59 23.76 -13.23
C TYR A 903 26.85 25.12 -13.90
N ILE A 904 28.07 25.37 -14.40
CA ILE A 904 28.39 26.60 -15.12
C ILE A 904 27.88 26.47 -16.56
N ASP A 905 27.00 27.40 -16.94
CA ASP A 905 26.58 27.61 -18.32
C ASP A 905 27.15 28.95 -18.81
N PRO A 906 28.03 28.98 -19.84
CA PRO A 906 28.56 30.22 -20.40
C PRO A 906 27.48 31.20 -20.89
N THR A 907 26.31 30.67 -21.25
CA THR A 907 25.17 31.43 -21.74
C THR A 907 24.51 32.20 -20.60
N ILE A 908 24.33 31.58 -19.43
CA ILE A 908 23.56 32.12 -18.31
C ILE A 908 24.45 32.26 -17.07
N ARG A 909 24.81 33.49 -16.74
CA ARG A 909 25.58 33.83 -15.54
C ARG A 909 24.87 34.90 -14.73
N ILE A 910 24.55 34.60 -13.47
CA ILE A 910 24.01 35.58 -12.53
C ILE A 910 25.03 36.71 -12.33
N GLY A 911 24.58 37.96 -12.45
CA GLY A 911 25.45 39.14 -12.38
C GLY A 911 26.24 39.41 -13.67
N ARG A 912 25.81 38.89 -14.82
CA ARG A 912 26.33 39.33 -16.13
C ARG A 912 25.86 40.76 -16.43
N THR A 913 26.72 41.52 -17.11
CA THR A 913 26.46 42.91 -17.51
C THR A 913 25.48 42.96 -18.68
N LYS A 914 24.73 44.05 -18.82
CA LYS A 914 23.85 44.31 -19.99
C LYS A 914 24.57 44.20 -21.34
N MET A 915 25.87 44.50 -21.40
CA MET A 915 26.67 44.37 -22.62
C MET A 915 26.82 42.92 -23.08
N MET A 916 26.89 41.98 -22.13
CA MET A 916 26.94 40.55 -22.42
C MET A 916 25.56 40.04 -22.87
N ASP A 917 24.47 40.60 -22.32
CA ASP A 917 23.12 40.33 -22.81
C ASP A 917 22.97 40.74 -24.28
N MET A 918 23.43 41.95 -24.64
CA MET A 918 23.40 42.44 -26.02
C MET A 918 24.26 41.59 -26.96
N LEU A 919 25.45 41.17 -26.52
CA LEU A 919 26.29 40.26 -27.29
C LEU A 919 25.58 38.93 -27.53
N LEU A 920 25.03 38.33 -26.46
CA LEU A 920 24.29 37.07 -26.56
C LEU A 920 23.09 37.21 -27.51
N GLN A 921 22.30 38.27 -27.39
CA GLN A 921 21.18 38.55 -28.31
C GLN A 921 21.65 38.67 -29.77
N SER A 922 22.77 39.35 -30.00
CA SER A 922 23.32 39.56 -31.34
C SER A 922 23.75 38.26 -32.00
N ILE A 923 24.32 37.31 -31.23
CA ILE A 923 24.77 36.01 -31.72
C ILE A 923 23.69 34.91 -31.59
N SER A 924 22.52 35.20 -31.03
CA SER A 924 21.42 34.23 -30.88
C SER A 924 20.59 34.13 -32.16
N GLN A 925 21.22 33.76 -33.27
CA GLN A 925 20.58 33.61 -34.59
C GLN A 925 20.87 32.21 -35.16
N SER A 926 19.95 31.65 -35.96
CA SER A 926 20.12 30.29 -36.51
C SER A 926 21.30 30.14 -37.47
N GLN A 927 21.71 31.22 -38.15
CA GLN A 927 22.82 31.23 -39.10
C GLN A 927 23.94 32.12 -38.55
N LEU A 928 24.96 31.49 -37.99
CA LEU A 928 26.17 32.16 -37.51
C LEU A 928 27.32 31.95 -38.50
N ASN A 929 27.82 33.05 -39.06
CA ASN A 929 29.04 33.08 -39.85
C ASN A 929 30.09 33.96 -39.16
N THR A 930 31.34 33.89 -39.65
CA THR A 930 32.48 34.63 -39.06
C THR A 930 32.21 36.13 -38.99
N ASP A 931 31.66 36.72 -40.06
CA ASP A 931 31.38 38.16 -40.13
C ASP A 931 30.31 38.57 -39.10
N THR A 932 29.26 37.78 -38.89
CA THR A 932 28.22 38.04 -37.89
C THR A 932 28.81 38.02 -36.47
N VAL A 933 29.68 37.05 -36.17
CA VAL A 933 30.33 36.94 -34.86
C VAL A 933 31.33 38.08 -34.66
N GLU A 934 32.12 38.43 -35.67
CA GLU A 934 33.08 39.52 -35.61
C GLU A 934 32.36 40.86 -35.39
N ASN A 935 31.28 41.14 -36.14
CA ASN A 935 30.48 42.36 -35.97
C ASN A 935 29.82 42.45 -34.58
N ALA A 936 29.28 41.33 -34.08
CA ALA A 936 28.71 41.27 -32.72
C ALA A 936 29.80 41.53 -31.65
N PHE A 937 31.00 40.98 -31.85
CA PHE A 937 32.14 41.22 -30.95
C PHE A 937 32.65 42.66 -31.02
N MET A 938 32.73 43.28 -32.20
CA MET A 938 33.09 44.69 -32.36
C MET A 938 32.06 45.62 -31.68
N SER A 939 30.77 45.27 -31.74
CA SER A 939 29.70 45.99 -31.04
C SER A 939 29.84 45.89 -29.52
N TYR A 940 30.23 44.71 -29.02
CA TYR A 940 30.58 44.50 -27.62
C TYR A 940 31.81 45.33 -27.19
N LEU A 941 32.88 45.34 -27.98
CA LEU A 941 34.09 46.15 -27.72
C LEU A 941 33.79 47.64 -27.69
N THR A 942 32.94 48.12 -28.60
CA THR A 942 32.47 49.53 -28.61
C THR A 942 31.77 49.88 -27.30
N SER A 943 30.84 49.02 -26.87
CA SER A 943 30.14 49.19 -25.60
C SER A 943 31.10 49.14 -24.40
N PHE A 944 32.16 48.32 -24.50
CA PHE A 944 33.16 48.17 -23.44
C PHE A 944 34.05 49.40 -23.33
N GLU A 945 34.49 49.94 -24.46
CA GLU A 945 35.29 51.16 -24.50
C GLU A 945 34.57 52.35 -23.84
N GLN A 946 33.25 52.48 -24.04
CA GLN A 946 32.43 53.51 -23.40
C GLN A 946 32.49 53.44 -21.87
N VAL A 947 32.43 52.23 -21.29
CA VAL A 947 32.43 52.03 -19.83
C VAL A 947 33.85 52.04 -19.24
N ALA A 948 34.84 51.60 -20.01
CA ALA A 948 36.24 51.55 -19.58
C ALA A 948 36.86 52.96 -19.41
N ASN A 949 36.42 53.93 -20.22
CA ASN A 949 36.98 55.29 -20.25
C ASN A 949 36.23 56.32 -19.39
N LEU A 950 35.37 55.87 -18.48
CA LEU A 950 34.60 56.76 -17.59
C LEU A 950 35.50 57.54 -16.62
N GLU A 951 35.23 58.83 -16.46
CA GLU A 951 35.92 59.71 -15.50
C GLU A 951 35.04 60.05 -14.31
N ILE A 952 35.54 59.83 -13.09
CA ILE A 952 34.78 60.06 -11.85
C ILE A 952 34.70 61.55 -11.56
N ILE A 953 33.47 62.05 -11.37
CA ILE A 953 33.19 63.47 -11.05
C ILE A 953 33.09 63.68 -9.55
N SER A 954 32.26 62.88 -8.90
CA SER A 954 31.90 63.04 -7.51
C SER A 954 31.47 61.71 -6.90
N ALA A 955 31.46 61.67 -5.57
CA ALA A 955 31.02 60.53 -4.81
C ALA A 955 30.21 60.96 -3.59
N TYR A 956 29.45 60.02 -3.03
CA TYR A 956 28.73 60.14 -1.77
C TYR A 956 28.90 58.88 -0.96
N HIS A 957 29.14 59.03 0.34
CA HIS A 957 29.29 57.94 1.27
C HIS A 957 28.06 57.88 2.19
N ASP A 958 27.43 56.70 2.27
CA ASP A 958 26.12 56.51 2.91
C ASP A 958 26.20 56.20 4.41
N ASN A 959 27.41 56.26 4.99
CA ASN A 959 27.63 56.08 6.42
C ASN A 959 28.37 57.29 7.00
N THR A 960 28.27 57.51 8.30
CA THR A 960 29.11 58.49 9.01
C THR A 960 30.54 57.97 9.18
N ASN A 961 30.71 56.64 9.28
CA ASN A 961 32.00 55.98 9.36
C ASN A 961 32.52 55.57 7.98
N SER A 962 33.62 56.17 7.54
CA SER A 962 34.26 55.90 6.23
C SER A 962 34.67 54.44 5.98
N ASN A 963 34.75 53.61 7.02
CA ASN A 963 35.11 52.19 6.92
C ASN A 963 33.90 51.25 6.78
N GLN A 964 32.67 51.78 6.78
CA GLN A 964 31.45 50.97 6.76
C GLN A 964 30.45 51.53 5.73
N GLY A 965 29.53 50.70 5.26
CA GLY A 965 28.49 51.13 4.32
C GLY A 965 28.97 51.31 2.87
N LEU A 966 28.17 52.02 2.07
CA LEU A 966 28.34 52.08 0.61
C LEU A 966 28.83 53.47 0.16
N THR A 967 29.77 53.49 -0.78
CA THR A 967 30.14 54.71 -1.50
C THR A 967 29.63 54.65 -2.93
N TYR A 968 28.87 55.66 -3.34
CA TYR A 968 28.30 55.81 -4.68
C TYR A 968 29.12 56.81 -5.47
N PHE A 969 29.54 56.43 -6.67
CA PHE A 969 30.32 57.25 -7.60
C PHE A 969 29.49 57.67 -8.79
N ILE A 970 29.74 58.87 -9.31
CA ILE A 970 29.24 59.34 -10.60
C ILE A 970 30.40 59.49 -11.56
N GLY A 971 30.30 58.83 -12.70
CA GLY A 971 31.24 58.96 -13.82
C GLY A 971 30.57 59.62 -15.03
N HIS A 972 31.35 60.33 -15.86
CA HIS A 972 30.89 60.78 -17.18
C HIS A 972 31.68 60.11 -18.30
N SER A 973 31.07 60.03 -19.48
CA SER A 973 31.74 59.62 -20.71
C SER A 973 32.67 60.71 -21.25
N LYS A 974 33.83 60.31 -21.80
CA LYS A 974 34.76 61.23 -22.49
C LYS A 974 34.38 61.48 -23.95
N THR A 975 33.66 60.54 -24.56
CA THR A 975 33.33 60.53 -25.99
C THR A 975 31.94 61.12 -26.25
N GLU A 976 31.00 60.91 -25.33
CA GLU A 976 29.60 61.32 -25.48
C GLU A 976 29.24 62.42 -24.47
N VAL A 977 28.80 63.56 -25.00
CA VAL A 977 28.40 64.71 -24.19
C VAL A 977 27.15 64.36 -23.39
N ASN A 978 27.15 64.73 -22.11
CA ASN A 978 26.01 64.57 -21.19
C ASN A 978 25.58 63.12 -20.88
N GLN A 979 26.48 62.14 -21.03
CA GLN A 979 26.25 60.79 -20.53
C GLN A 979 26.92 60.54 -19.19
N TYR A 980 26.10 60.12 -18.22
CA TYR A 980 26.53 59.86 -16.86
C TYR A 980 26.19 58.43 -16.44
N TYR A 981 27.05 57.90 -15.59
CA TYR A 981 26.95 56.55 -15.05
C TYR A 981 27.14 56.61 -13.54
N TRP A 982 26.56 55.64 -12.83
CA TRP A 982 26.79 55.48 -11.41
C TRP A 982 27.21 54.05 -11.07
N ARG A 983 28.00 53.89 -10.01
CA ARG A 983 28.31 52.59 -9.40
C ARG A 983 28.47 52.73 -7.90
N SER A 984 28.46 51.63 -7.17
CA SER A 984 28.75 51.60 -5.74
C SER A 984 29.91 50.67 -5.38
N VAL A 985 30.50 50.91 -4.22
CA VAL A 985 31.44 50.00 -3.55
C VAL A 985 31.04 49.81 -2.09
N ASP A 986 31.10 48.58 -1.61
CA ASP A 986 30.77 48.19 -0.24
C ASP A 986 32.03 48.15 0.65
N HIS A 987 32.11 49.08 1.60
CA HIS A 987 33.24 49.20 2.54
C HIS A 987 33.28 48.06 3.56
N ASN A 988 32.17 47.36 3.81
CA ASN A 988 32.14 46.24 4.74
C ASN A 988 32.92 45.01 4.23
N LYS A 989 33.22 44.96 2.92
CA LYS A 989 34.00 43.88 2.29
C LYS A 989 35.48 44.21 2.15
N PHE A 990 35.91 45.40 2.56
CA PHE A 990 37.31 45.80 2.52
C PHE A 990 38.12 44.95 3.51
N SER A 991 39.10 44.21 3.00
CA SER A 991 39.95 43.30 3.79
C SER A 991 41.37 43.33 3.25
N ASP A 992 42.37 43.17 4.12
CA ASP A 992 43.79 43.11 3.77
C ASP A 992 44.29 44.27 2.87
N GLY A 993 43.77 45.48 3.13
CA GLY A 993 44.15 46.68 2.39
C GLY A 993 43.60 46.76 0.95
N LYS A 994 42.67 45.87 0.56
CA LYS A 994 42.12 45.81 -0.80
C LYS A 994 40.61 45.58 -0.82
N PHE A 995 39.95 46.14 -1.83
CA PHE A 995 38.59 45.77 -2.16
C PHE A 995 38.56 44.49 -3.00
N PRO A 996 37.87 43.42 -2.54
CA PRO A 996 37.59 42.29 -3.42
C PRO A 996 36.66 42.72 -4.56
N ALA A 997 36.72 42.02 -5.70
CA ALA A 997 35.95 42.40 -6.89
C ALA A 997 34.42 42.44 -6.62
N ASN A 998 33.93 41.55 -5.74
CA ASN A 998 32.52 41.49 -5.32
C ASN A 998 32.09 42.61 -4.36
N ALA A 999 32.99 43.53 -3.99
CA ALA A 999 32.64 44.76 -3.29
C ALA A 999 32.09 45.82 -4.24
N TRP A 1000 32.40 45.74 -5.53
CA TRP A 1000 32.01 46.70 -6.54
C TRP A 1000 30.72 46.28 -7.26
N SER A 1001 29.83 47.24 -7.52
CA SER A 1001 28.74 47.06 -8.49
C SER A 1001 29.23 47.29 -9.92
N GLU A 1002 28.42 46.91 -10.92
CA GLU A 1002 28.60 47.37 -12.30
C GLU A 1002 28.34 48.88 -12.43
N TRP A 1003 28.74 49.44 -13.57
CA TRP A 1003 28.35 50.80 -13.96
C TRP A 1003 26.93 50.78 -14.54
N HIS A 1004 26.06 51.61 -14.00
CA HIS A 1004 24.69 51.77 -14.47
C HIS A 1004 24.53 53.12 -15.17
N LYS A 1005 24.01 53.10 -16.40
CA LYS A 1005 23.69 54.31 -17.15
C LYS A 1005 22.59 55.11 -16.44
N ILE A 1006 22.72 56.43 -16.47
CA ILE A 1006 21.70 57.35 -15.98
C ILE A 1006 20.92 57.90 -17.18
N ASP A 1007 19.68 57.45 -17.33
CA ASP A 1007 18.80 57.84 -18.46
C ASP A 1007 18.10 59.20 -18.24
N CYS A 1008 18.45 59.92 -17.18
CA CYS A 1008 17.94 61.26 -16.90
C CYS A 1008 18.66 62.31 -17.78
N PRO A 1009 17.95 63.15 -18.55
CA PRO A 1009 18.58 64.21 -19.32
C PRO A 1009 19.17 65.27 -18.37
N MET A 1010 20.49 65.42 -18.38
CA MET A 1010 21.19 66.34 -17.48
C MET A 1010 22.28 67.13 -18.21
N ASN A 1011 22.43 68.41 -17.86
CA ASN A 1011 23.48 69.27 -18.39
C ASN A 1011 24.13 70.10 -17.26
N PRO A 1012 24.88 69.44 -16.34
CA PRO A 1012 25.44 70.11 -15.18
C PRO A 1012 26.49 71.14 -15.57
N TYR A 1013 26.34 72.36 -15.04
CA TYR A 1013 27.30 73.44 -15.21
C TYR A 1013 28.66 73.05 -14.60
N LYS A 1014 29.71 72.97 -15.44
CA LYS A 1014 31.09 72.64 -15.04
C LYS A 1014 31.19 71.38 -14.14
N SER A 1015 30.42 70.32 -14.47
CA SER A 1015 30.38 69.06 -13.72
C SER A 1015 29.96 69.20 -12.26
N THR A 1016 29.13 70.21 -11.94
CA THR A 1016 28.59 70.42 -10.59
C THR A 1016 27.39 69.49 -10.34
N ILE A 1017 27.68 68.20 -10.15
CA ILE A 1017 26.73 67.11 -9.86
C ILE A 1017 27.21 66.30 -8.66
N ARG A 1018 26.28 65.88 -7.80
CA ARG A 1018 26.57 64.99 -6.66
C ARG A 1018 25.47 63.96 -6.45
N PRO A 1019 25.83 62.69 -6.17
CA PRO A 1019 24.89 61.72 -5.65
C PRO A 1019 24.60 61.99 -4.16
N VAL A 1020 23.46 61.52 -3.69
CA VAL A 1020 23.11 61.47 -2.26
C VAL A 1020 22.09 60.36 -2.03
N ILE A 1021 22.25 59.60 -0.97
CA ILE A 1021 21.21 58.67 -0.51
C ILE A 1021 20.28 59.42 0.44
N PHE A 1022 19.01 59.52 0.07
CA PHE A 1022 17.97 60.11 0.90
C PHE A 1022 16.83 59.11 1.03
N GLN A 1023 16.45 58.77 2.27
CA GLN A 1023 15.44 57.74 2.57
C GLN A 1023 15.70 56.41 1.84
N SER A 1024 16.95 55.92 1.91
CA SER A 1024 17.41 54.68 1.28
C SER A 1024 17.24 54.63 -0.26
N ARG A 1025 17.17 55.80 -0.91
CA ARG A 1025 17.05 55.93 -2.37
C ARG A 1025 18.15 56.85 -2.91
N LEU A 1026 18.71 56.48 -4.07
CA LEU A 1026 19.71 57.29 -4.75
C LEU A 1026 19.08 58.50 -5.46
N TYR A 1027 19.49 59.68 -5.04
CA TYR A 1027 19.20 60.96 -5.69
C TYR A 1027 20.45 61.51 -6.35
N LEU A 1028 20.24 62.22 -7.45
CA LEU A 1028 21.24 63.04 -8.11
C LEU A 1028 20.80 64.49 -8.02
N ILE A 1029 21.72 65.32 -7.55
CA ILE A 1029 21.54 66.77 -7.50
C ILE A 1029 22.56 67.39 -8.44
N TRP A 1030 22.14 68.30 -9.29
CA TRP A 1030 23.06 69.06 -10.13
C TRP A 1030 22.60 70.48 -10.38
N LEU A 1031 23.55 71.34 -10.71
CA LEU A 1031 23.27 72.74 -11.02
C LEU A 1031 23.33 72.97 -12.54
N GLU A 1032 22.32 73.62 -13.11
CA GLU A 1032 22.30 74.06 -14.51
C GLU A 1032 22.39 75.58 -14.59
N GLN A 1033 23.07 76.09 -15.62
CA GLN A 1033 23.19 77.52 -15.90
C GLN A 1033 22.47 77.85 -17.21
N LYS A 1034 21.53 78.78 -17.15
CA LYS A 1034 20.87 79.35 -18.33
C LYS A 1034 21.40 80.76 -18.59
N LYS A 1035 21.73 81.06 -19.84
CA LYS A 1035 22.13 82.40 -20.26
C LYS A 1035 20.86 83.23 -20.47
N ILE A 1036 20.77 84.36 -19.79
CA ILE A 1036 19.67 85.32 -19.91
C ILE A 1036 20.21 86.66 -20.40
N ALA A 1037 19.37 87.44 -21.07
CA ALA A 1037 19.70 88.77 -21.57
C ALA A 1037 18.96 89.82 -20.73
N GLN A 1038 19.69 90.72 -20.08
CA GLN A 1038 19.12 91.87 -19.37
C GLN A 1038 19.39 93.17 -20.14
N GLN A 1039 18.39 94.05 -20.21
CA GLN A 1039 18.57 95.40 -20.77
C GLN A 1039 19.16 96.32 -19.70
N ALA A 1040 20.33 96.91 -19.97
CA ALA A 1040 20.87 97.98 -19.14
C ALA A 1040 20.35 99.35 -19.57
N ASP A 1041 20.40 100.35 -18.68
CA ASP A 1041 19.84 101.71 -18.83
C ASP A 1041 20.29 102.49 -20.10
N ASN A 1042 21.27 101.99 -20.87
CA ASN A 1042 21.79 102.60 -22.10
C ASN A 1042 21.42 101.82 -23.39
N ASN A 1043 20.36 101.01 -23.41
CA ASN A 1043 19.95 100.19 -24.58
C ASN A 1043 20.99 99.13 -25.04
N GLN A 1044 21.97 98.80 -24.20
CA GLN A 1044 22.90 97.68 -24.42
C GLN A 1044 22.41 96.42 -23.71
N THR A 1045 22.44 95.30 -24.43
CA THR A 1045 22.11 93.96 -23.88
C THR A 1045 23.30 93.42 -23.09
N VAL A 1046 23.15 93.28 -21.76
CA VAL A 1046 24.17 92.67 -20.90
C VAL A 1046 23.83 91.19 -20.72
N LYS A 1047 24.85 90.33 -20.80
CA LYS A 1047 24.71 88.88 -20.54
C LYS A 1047 24.61 88.66 -19.04
N ASP A 1048 23.54 88.01 -18.59
CA ASP A 1048 23.38 87.57 -17.21
C ASP A 1048 23.15 86.05 -17.15
N TYR A 1049 23.29 85.45 -15.98
CA TYR A 1049 23.25 84.02 -15.77
C TYR A 1049 22.24 83.64 -14.71
N HIS A 1050 21.30 82.77 -15.08
CA HIS A 1050 20.32 82.19 -14.18
C HIS A 1050 20.73 80.77 -13.78
N TYR A 1051 20.65 80.44 -12.49
CA TYR A 1051 21.06 79.14 -11.97
C TYR A 1051 19.88 78.35 -11.38
N GLU A 1052 19.70 77.14 -11.89
CA GLU A 1052 18.65 76.20 -11.45
C GLU A 1052 19.29 74.95 -10.85
N LEU A 1053 18.83 74.54 -9.66
CA LEU A 1053 19.20 73.27 -9.06
C LEU A 1053 18.19 72.20 -9.47
N LYS A 1054 18.68 71.13 -10.08
CA LYS A 1054 17.87 69.98 -10.49
C LYS A 1054 18.07 68.83 -9.51
N LEU A 1055 16.99 68.09 -9.26
CA LEU A 1055 16.95 66.91 -8.40
C LEU A 1055 16.20 65.78 -9.11
N ALA A 1056 16.86 64.65 -9.31
CA ALA A 1056 16.23 63.42 -9.82
C ALA A 1056 16.57 62.23 -8.91
N HIS A 1057 15.76 61.17 -8.96
CA HIS A 1057 16.02 59.94 -8.20
C HIS A 1057 15.73 58.70 -9.03
N ILE A 1058 16.39 57.60 -8.66
CA ILE A 1058 16.17 56.29 -9.26
C ILE A 1058 14.86 55.67 -8.74
N ARG A 1059 14.13 55.00 -9.61
CA ARG A 1059 12.92 54.21 -9.32
C ARG A 1059 13.27 52.74 -9.08
N TYR A 1060 12.31 51.95 -8.61
CA TYR A 1060 12.52 50.51 -8.35
C TYR A 1060 12.84 49.69 -9.60
N ASP A 1061 12.38 50.11 -10.78
CA ASP A 1061 12.67 49.50 -12.09
C ASP A 1061 14.03 49.95 -12.68
N SER A 1062 14.85 50.66 -11.89
CA SER A 1062 16.12 51.26 -12.28
C SER A 1062 16.03 52.40 -13.31
N THR A 1063 14.82 52.89 -13.64
CA THR A 1063 14.65 54.11 -14.44
C THR A 1063 14.78 55.36 -13.57
N TRP A 1064 15.06 56.51 -14.19
CA TRP A 1064 15.19 57.78 -13.48
C TRP A 1064 13.93 58.63 -13.60
N ASN A 1065 13.51 59.26 -12.51
CA ASN A 1065 12.38 60.18 -12.54
C ASN A 1065 12.71 61.49 -13.28
N THR A 1066 11.68 62.21 -13.73
CA THR A 1066 11.82 63.54 -14.31
C THR A 1066 12.42 64.51 -13.28
N PRO A 1067 13.40 65.36 -13.65
CA PRO A 1067 14.09 66.23 -12.72
C PRO A 1067 13.17 67.33 -12.16
N ILE A 1068 13.13 67.45 -10.85
CA ILE A 1068 12.50 68.57 -10.14
C ILE A 1068 13.44 69.76 -10.21
N THR A 1069 12.90 70.94 -10.53
CA THR A 1069 13.68 72.18 -10.69
C THR A 1069 13.45 73.11 -9.51
N LEU A 1070 14.52 73.63 -8.94
CA LEU A 1070 14.51 74.61 -7.85
C LEU A 1070 15.32 75.84 -8.29
N ASP A 1071 14.73 77.03 -8.20
CA ASP A 1071 15.46 78.28 -8.46
C ASP A 1071 16.41 78.59 -7.30
N VAL A 1072 17.69 78.75 -7.60
CA VAL A 1072 18.74 79.04 -6.64
C VAL A 1072 19.61 80.23 -7.07
N SER A 1073 19.19 81.00 -8.06
CA SER A 1073 20.01 82.06 -8.67
C SER A 1073 20.45 83.12 -7.65
N ASP A 1074 19.55 83.52 -6.75
CA ASP A 1074 19.85 84.47 -5.67
C ASP A 1074 20.89 83.92 -4.69
N LYS A 1075 20.72 82.64 -4.28
CA LYS A 1075 21.61 81.95 -3.34
C LYS A 1075 23.01 81.76 -3.90
N VAL A 1076 23.10 81.42 -5.20
CA VAL A 1076 24.38 81.30 -5.90
C VAL A 1076 25.08 82.66 -6.01
N SER A 1077 24.31 83.71 -6.35
CA SER A 1077 24.82 85.09 -6.45
C SER A 1077 25.29 85.64 -5.10
N ASP A 1078 24.62 85.28 -4.00
CA ASP A 1078 25.04 85.62 -2.62
C ASP A 1078 26.36 84.97 -2.21
N VAL A 1079 26.66 83.78 -2.73
CA VAL A 1079 27.86 83.02 -2.39
C VAL A 1079 29.07 83.45 -3.22
N LEU A 1080 28.86 83.75 -4.51
CA LEU A 1080 29.93 84.13 -5.45
C LEU A 1080 30.35 85.60 -5.30
N ILE A 1081 29.44 86.49 -4.90
CA ILE A 1081 29.73 87.93 -4.75
C ILE A 1081 29.89 88.27 -3.25
N PRO A 1082 31.08 88.71 -2.78
CA PRO A 1082 31.27 89.09 -1.38
C PRO A 1082 30.31 90.19 -0.93
N GLU A 1083 29.73 90.06 0.28
CA GLU A 1083 28.77 91.05 0.80
C GLU A 1083 29.37 92.46 0.94
N SER A 1084 30.70 92.56 1.13
CA SER A 1084 31.43 93.83 1.09
C SER A 1084 31.38 94.48 -0.29
N LEU A 1085 31.50 93.69 -1.35
CA LEU A 1085 31.45 94.15 -2.74
C LEU A 1085 30.02 94.54 -3.14
N LYS A 1086 28.99 93.77 -2.71
CA LYS A 1086 27.57 94.13 -2.90
C LYS A 1086 27.24 95.47 -2.23
N LYS A 1087 27.71 95.70 -1.00
CA LYS A 1087 27.50 96.99 -0.28
C LYS A 1087 28.26 98.14 -0.91
N GLN A 1088 29.49 97.92 -1.36
CA GLN A 1088 30.27 98.92 -2.10
C GLN A 1088 29.55 99.29 -3.40
N TRP A 1089 29.10 98.30 -4.17
CA TRP A 1089 28.35 98.49 -5.42
C TRP A 1089 27.03 99.24 -5.21
N GLY A 1090 26.25 98.89 -4.19
CA GLY A 1090 25.00 99.57 -3.86
C GLY A 1090 25.21 101.04 -3.49
N LYS A 1091 26.16 101.33 -2.58
CA LYS A 1091 26.52 102.71 -2.24
C LYS A 1091 27.07 103.49 -3.43
N PHE A 1092 27.85 102.83 -4.28
CA PHE A 1092 28.44 103.45 -5.46
C PHE A 1092 27.37 103.84 -6.49
N LYS A 1093 26.36 102.99 -6.72
CA LYS A 1093 25.20 103.31 -7.56
C LYS A 1093 24.43 104.52 -7.04
N GLU A 1094 24.17 104.59 -5.73
CA GLU A 1094 23.50 105.74 -5.09
C GLU A 1094 24.34 107.02 -5.25
N ILE A 1095 25.66 106.98 -5.01
CA ILE A 1095 26.55 108.14 -5.16
C ILE A 1095 26.59 108.64 -6.61
N LEU A 1096 26.70 107.74 -7.58
CA LEU A 1096 26.69 108.10 -9.01
C LEU A 1096 25.35 108.72 -9.41
N GLN A 1097 24.23 108.13 -8.98
CA GLN A 1097 22.89 108.65 -9.28
C GLN A 1097 22.66 110.03 -8.65
N GLN A 1098 23.13 110.24 -7.41
CA GLN A 1098 23.08 111.53 -6.73
C GLN A 1098 23.97 112.57 -7.45
N SER A 1099 25.14 112.17 -7.92
CA SER A 1099 26.07 113.05 -8.65
C SER A 1099 25.52 113.46 -10.02
N GLU A 1100 24.91 112.52 -10.76
CA GLU A 1100 24.23 112.78 -12.03
C GLU A 1100 23.00 113.70 -11.86
N GLN A 1101 22.21 113.52 -10.79
CA GLN A 1101 21.11 114.43 -10.46
C GLN A 1101 21.60 115.83 -10.06
N ASN A 1102 22.69 115.93 -9.30
CA ASN A 1102 23.30 117.21 -8.94
C ASN A 1102 23.83 117.95 -10.17
N LEU A 1103 24.43 117.24 -11.14
CA LEU A 1103 24.85 117.81 -12.42
C LEU A 1103 23.65 118.35 -13.19
N ALA A 1104 22.57 117.57 -13.32
CA ALA A 1104 21.35 118.00 -14.01
C ALA A 1104 20.68 119.23 -13.36
N GLN A 1105 20.75 119.36 -12.03
CA GLN A 1105 20.26 120.55 -11.31
C GLN A 1105 21.17 121.78 -11.46
N LEU A 1106 22.50 121.59 -11.54
CA LEU A 1106 23.46 122.67 -11.74
C LEU A 1106 23.44 123.21 -13.19
N GLU A 1107 23.20 122.35 -14.18
CA GLU A 1107 23.07 122.74 -15.59
C GLU A 1107 21.80 123.56 -15.89
N GLN A 1108 20.76 123.50 -15.04
CA GLN A 1108 19.48 124.21 -15.22
C GLN A 1108 19.40 125.60 -14.54
N LYS A 1109 20.44 126.06 -13.83
CA LYS A 1109 20.44 127.37 -13.15
C LYS A 1109 20.89 128.52 -14.09
N PRO A 1110 20.25 129.72 -14.04
CA PRO A 1110 20.50 130.81 -14.99
C PRO A 1110 21.85 131.54 -14.84
N GLU A 1111 22.68 131.22 -13.84
CA GLU A 1111 24.01 131.83 -13.60
C GLU A 1111 25.18 130.93 -14.10
N GLN A 1112 25.08 130.40 -15.33
CA GLN A 1112 26.00 129.39 -15.87
C GLN A 1112 27.49 129.83 -15.95
N GLU A 1113 27.79 131.10 -16.25
CA GLU A 1113 29.19 131.58 -16.42
C GLU A 1113 30.02 131.60 -15.12
N LYS A 1114 29.41 131.67 -13.93
CA LYS A 1114 30.15 131.66 -12.64
C LYS A 1114 30.36 130.27 -12.05
N LEU A 1115 29.65 129.26 -12.57
CA LEU A 1115 29.64 127.88 -12.05
C LEU A 1115 30.33 126.87 -12.99
N GLU A 1116 30.84 127.31 -14.14
CA GLU A 1116 31.50 126.47 -15.14
C GLU A 1116 32.69 125.62 -14.61
N PRO A 1117 33.56 126.12 -13.71
CA PRO A 1117 34.64 125.30 -13.13
C PRO A 1117 34.08 124.13 -12.32
N ALA A 1118 33.02 124.37 -11.53
CA ALA A 1118 32.40 123.35 -10.69
C ALA A 1118 31.61 122.32 -11.50
N ILE A 1119 30.98 122.73 -12.61
CA ILE A 1119 30.29 121.81 -13.54
C ILE A 1119 31.30 120.90 -14.24
N THR A 1120 32.46 121.44 -14.66
CA THR A 1120 33.52 120.68 -15.33
C THR A 1120 34.15 119.65 -14.39
N GLU A 1121 34.44 120.05 -13.15
CA GLU A 1121 34.95 119.15 -12.10
C GLU A 1121 33.95 118.04 -11.75
N LEU A 1122 32.64 118.35 -11.66
CA LEU A 1122 31.60 117.33 -11.45
C LEU A 1122 31.45 116.37 -12.63
N LYS A 1123 31.62 116.84 -13.87
CA LYS A 1123 31.62 115.97 -15.07
C LYS A 1123 32.81 115.01 -15.09
N GLU A 1124 34.01 115.47 -14.74
CA GLU A 1124 35.18 114.59 -14.60
C GLU A 1124 34.99 113.56 -13.48
N ILE A 1125 34.45 113.97 -12.32
CA ILE A 1125 34.12 113.06 -11.22
C ILE A 1125 33.09 112.00 -11.66
N ILE A 1126 32.04 112.39 -12.40
CA ILE A 1126 31.03 111.45 -12.91
C ILE A 1126 31.62 110.49 -13.95
N GLU A 1127 32.51 110.94 -14.82
CA GLU A 1127 33.16 110.09 -15.82
C GLU A 1127 34.10 109.05 -15.18
N ASP A 1128 34.87 109.45 -14.16
CA ASP A 1128 35.69 108.54 -13.36
C ASP A 1128 34.84 107.57 -12.52
N GLN A 1129 33.70 108.05 -12.02
CA GLN A 1129 32.73 107.17 -11.36
C GLN A 1129 32.12 106.16 -12.35
N ARG A 1130 31.81 106.56 -13.59
CA ARG A 1130 31.33 105.65 -14.65
C ARG A 1130 32.37 104.60 -15.06
N LYS A 1131 33.65 104.98 -15.19
CA LYS A 1131 34.74 104.03 -15.42
C LYS A 1131 34.88 103.03 -14.26
N SER A 1132 34.84 103.51 -13.02
CA SER A 1132 34.89 102.66 -11.82
C SER A 1132 33.67 101.72 -11.73
N LYS A 1133 32.48 102.17 -12.17
CA LYS A 1133 31.27 101.33 -12.30
C LYS A 1133 31.51 100.17 -13.25
N ILE A 1134 32.04 100.44 -14.44
CA ILE A 1134 32.35 99.41 -15.44
C ILE A 1134 33.39 98.42 -14.90
N GLN A 1135 34.41 98.89 -14.20
CA GLN A 1135 35.47 98.04 -13.63
C GLN A 1135 34.95 97.14 -12.49
N MET A 1136 34.08 97.65 -11.61
CA MET A 1136 33.39 96.82 -10.61
C MET A 1136 32.42 95.82 -11.26
N GLN A 1137 31.72 96.21 -12.34
CA GLN A 1137 30.82 95.34 -13.08
C GLN A 1137 31.57 94.18 -13.74
N GLN A 1138 32.70 94.46 -14.41
CA GLN A 1138 33.59 93.43 -14.96
C GLN A 1138 34.11 92.48 -13.88
N LYS A 1139 34.46 92.99 -12.69
CA LYS A 1139 34.91 92.16 -11.55
C LYS A 1139 33.80 91.27 -10.98
N ILE A 1140 32.55 91.75 -10.97
CA ILE A 1140 31.38 90.95 -10.60
C ILE A 1140 31.12 89.88 -11.67
N GLU A 1141 31.19 90.24 -12.95
CA GLU A 1141 31.05 89.28 -14.07
C GLU A 1141 32.12 88.19 -14.00
N GLU A 1142 33.39 88.54 -13.75
CA GLU A 1142 34.50 87.59 -13.57
C GLU A 1142 34.25 86.61 -12.41
N LEU A 1143 33.79 87.11 -11.24
CA LEU A 1143 33.43 86.27 -10.09
C LEU A 1143 32.23 85.34 -10.40
N MET A 1144 31.27 85.82 -11.19
CA MET A 1144 30.10 85.03 -11.62
C MET A 1144 30.45 83.95 -12.65
N THR A 1145 31.66 83.96 -13.23
CA THR A 1145 32.14 82.85 -14.09
C THR A 1145 32.74 81.67 -13.31
N GLN A 1146 32.97 81.81 -12.00
CA GLN A 1146 33.49 80.71 -11.18
C GLN A 1146 32.37 79.70 -10.85
N PRO A 1147 32.64 78.37 -10.89
CA PRO A 1147 31.63 77.38 -10.54
C PRO A 1147 31.28 77.44 -9.05
N PRO A 1148 30.01 77.70 -8.69
CA PRO A 1148 29.57 77.53 -7.30
C PRO A 1148 29.64 76.05 -6.95
N ARG A 1149 30.17 75.73 -5.77
CA ARG A 1149 30.17 74.35 -5.26
C ARG A 1149 29.01 74.19 -4.29
N PHE A 1150 28.45 73.00 -4.21
CA PHE A 1150 27.49 72.66 -3.17
C PHE A 1150 27.89 71.38 -2.45
N TYR A 1151 27.42 71.26 -1.21
CA TYR A 1151 27.46 70.08 -0.37
C TYR A 1151 26.05 69.52 -0.26
N CYS A 1152 25.90 68.20 -0.37
CA CYS A 1152 24.64 67.51 -0.19
C CYS A 1152 24.82 66.34 0.79
N ALA A 1153 23.96 66.25 1.79
CA ALA A 1153 23.93 65.11 2.70
C ALA A 1153 22.54 64.91 3.29
N ASN A 1154 22.24 63.65 3.60
CA ASN A 1154 21.05 63.30 4.36
C ASN A 1154 21.27 63.60 5.85
N TYR A 1155 20.24 64.12 6.52
CA TYR A 1155 20.22 64.31 7.96
C TYR A 1155 19.05 63.53 8.57
N GLN A 1156 19.37 62.36 9.14
CA GLN A 1156 18.39 61.43 9.71
C GLN A 1156 17.61 62.01 10.91
N GLY A 1157 18.18 62.97 11.65
CA GLY A 1157 17.53 63.54 12.84
C GLY A 1157 16.28 64.38 12.57
N GLU A 1158 16.11 64.90 11.34
CA GLU A 1158 14.92 65.68 10.93
C GLU A 1158 14.35 65.23 9.58
N ASP A 1159 14.80 64.08 9.02
CA ASP A 1159 14.45 63.59 7.69
C ASP A 1159 14.55 64.65 6.58
N LYS A 1160 15.63 65.45 6.62
CA LYS A 1160 15.87 66.54 5.67
C LYS A 1160 17.10 66.28 4.82
N LEU A 1161 16.98 66.62 3.54
CA LEU A 1161 18.10 66.69 2.62
C LEU A 1161 18.77 68.07 2.75
N LEU A 1162 19.99 68.10 3.29
CA LEU A 1162 20.76 69.32 3.46
C LEU A 1162 21.50 69.65 2.17
N ILE A 1163 21.28 70.85 1.62
CA ILE A 1163 21.99 71.38 0.45
C ILE A 1163 22.59 72.74 0.81
N ILE A 1164 23.93 72.84 0.76
CA ILE A 1164 24.67 74.04 1.17
C ILE A 1164 25.58 74.50 0.03
N PHE A 1165 25.39 75.72 -0.46
CA PHE A 1165 26.27 76.34 -1.45
C PHE A 1165 27.47 77.03 -0.78
N TYR A 1166 28.65 76.95 -1.39
CA TYR A 1166 29.86 77.60 -0.91
C TYR A 1166 30.82 77.97 -2.06
N SER A 1167 31.66 78.97 -1.82
CA SER A 1167 32.75 79.37 -2.71
C SER A 1167 34.03 78.61 -2.38
N LYS A 1168 34.73 78.11 -3.40
CA LYS A 1168 35.99 77.36 -3.22
C LYS A 1168 37.03 78.24 -2.53
N GLN A 1169 37.56 77.77 -1.41
CA GLN A 1169 38.72 78.32 -0.71
C GLN A 1169 39.94 77.40 -0.91
N ASP A 1170 41.14 77.94 -0.77
CA ASP A 1170 42.39 77.20 -0.98
C ASP A 1170 42.76 76.31 0.21
N LYS A 1171 42.26 76.62 1.42
CA LYS A 1171 42.53 75.85 2.64
C LYS A 1171 41.25 75.57 3.45
N THR A 1172 41.14 74.38 4.03
CA THR A 1172 39.98 73.95 4.84
C THR A 1172 39.71 74.90 6.02
N ASN A 1173 40.75 75.40 6.67
CA ASN A 1173 40.66 76.30 7.83
C ASN A 1173 40.02 77.67 7.48
N GLU A 1174 39.96 78.06 6.21
CA GLU A 1174 39.33 79.31 5.79
C GLU A 1174 37.79 79.24 5.86
N TYR A 1175 37.20 78.06 5.67
CA TYR A 1175 35.78 77.84 5.89
C TYR A 1175 35.42 77.97 7.38
N GLU A 1176 36.24 77.41 8.27
CA GLU A 1176 36.08 77.53 9.74
C GLU A 1176 36.24 78.97 10.23
N ARG A 1177 37.24 79.70 9.71
CA ARG A 1177 37.46 81.13 10.05
C ARG A 1177 36.28 82.01 9.63
N LYS A 1178 35.64 81.71 8.50
CA LYS A 1178 34.45 82.42 8.01
C LYS A 1178 33.23 82.14 8.91
N ILE A 1179 33.01 80.87 9.28
CA ILE A 1179 31.96 80.46 10.22
C ILE A 1179 32.15 81.09 11.60
N ASN A 1180 33.37 81.11 12.14
CA ASN A 1180 33.68 81.73 13.44
C ASN A 1180 33.50 83.27 13.41
N ARG A 1181 33.78 83.95 12.28
CA ARG A 1181 33.50 85.39 12.11
C ARG A 1181 32.00 85.68 12.05
N ASP A 1182 31.21 84.86 11.35
CA ASP A 1182 29.77 85.07 11.20
C ASP A 1182 28.97 84.70 12.45
N SER A 1183 29.35 83.63 13.16
CA SER A 1183 28.78 83.30 14.48
C SER A 1183 29.12 84.36 15.53
N SER A 1184 30.34 84.92 15.53
CA SER A 1184 30.71 86.08 16.36
C SER A 1184 29.89 87.34 16.03
N ARG A 1185 29.57 87.58 14.74
CA ARG A 1185 28.69 88.69 14.30
C ARG A 1185 27.22 88.45 14.65
N ARG A 1186 26.72 87.21 14.56
CA ARG A 1186 25.36 86.81 14.95
C ARG A 1186 25.16 86.97 16.46
N ASN A 1187 26.13 86.52 17.27
CA ASN A 1187 26.11 86.73 18.72
C ASN A 1187 26.19 88.21 19.09
N ARG A 1188 26.96 89.04 18.36
CA ARG A 1188 26.93 90.51 18.54
C ARG A 1188 25.59 91.15 18.14
N LYS A 1189 24.93 90.69 17.07
CA LYS A 1189 23.59 91.16 16.66
C LYS A 1189 22.50 90.73 17.64
N ILE A 1190 22.55 89.50 18.16
CA ILE A 1190 21.63 88.98 19.17
C ILE A 1190 21.84 89.73 20.49
N ASN A 1191 23.09 89.98 20.91
CA ASN A 1191 23.37 90.80 22.09
C ASN A 1191 22.94 92.27 21.91
N LYS A 1192 23.08 92.87 20.72
CA LYS A 1192 22.54 94.22 20.43
C LYS A 1192 21.01 94.26 20.44
N LYS A 1193 20.35 93.22 19.91
CA LYS A 1193 18.88 93.10 19.91
C LYS A 1193 18.34 92.89 21.33
N ASN A 1194 19.03 92.06 22.13
CA ASN A 1194 18.71 91.85 23.55
C ASN A 1194 19.03 93.06 24.43
N MET A 1195 20.03 93.90 24.07
CA MET A 1195 20.27 95.19 24.74
C MET A 1195 19.22 96.25 24.39
N MET A 1196 18.75 96.32 23.13
CA MET A 1196 17.68 97.24 22.75
C MET A 1196 16.30 96.83 23.29
N GLN A 1197 16.04 95.53 23.51
CA GLN A 1197 14.83 95.04 24.17
C GLN A 1197 14.85 95.17 25.71
N LYS A 1198 15.99 95.54 26.32
CA LYS A 1198 16.10 95.86 27.76
C LYS A 1198 16.06 97.37 28.06
N ALA A 1199 15.93 98.22 27.03
CA ALA A 1199 15.88 99.68 27.15
C ALA A 1199 14.55 100.29 26.68
N TYR A 1200 13.51 99.46 26.55
CA TYR A 1200 12.11 99.85 26.32
C TYR A 1200 11.19 99.16 27.32
#